data_AF-A7B463-F1
#
_entry.id   AF-A7B463-F1
#
_cell.length_a   1.000
_cell.length_b   1.000
_cell.length_c   1.000
_cell.angle_alpha   90.00
_cell.angle_beta   90.00
_cell.angle_gamma   90.00
#
_symmetry.space_group_name_H-M   'P 1'
#
loop_
_entity.id
_entity.type
_entity.pdbx_description
1 polymer ?
#
loop_
_entity_poly.entity_id
_entity_poly.type
_entity_poly.pdbx_seq_one_letter_code
_entity_poly.pdbx_strand_id
1 'polypeptide(L)'
;MDKKFNCTDMTYEDFVSRLSKTKHTAETMEQYRKMPKGQQDNIKDVGGFVLGKLKGGRRKKDCVISRSAITLDMDYGTQGIIDELEMFFDMKMVVYSTHKHTPEKPRLRIIIFLTRDVTPDEYGAVSRMLASDIGIELFDDSTYEPSRLMYWPSTSSDGEYVFQEIDGAEVDPDEVLARYKDWHDVSAWPVSNRQAFVVQRDIKKQADPLSKDGLIGAFNRTYTVTQAIDKFIPDVYRHSRAIPGRYDYIPADSAAGVVVYDDLFVYSHHATDPCCGKLMNAFDVIRLHKFGDKDARAAEGTEPGKLPSFKAMQDFASADEEVKNTLARERQELAVQEFSAETDEDWQNKLALDRRGNIKDTLQNIALIIRNDENFKHIVYNEFKDTIDVIGPLPWKQVKPGWNDSDLANAKVYFERVYGIWSPTKFKDALLAVVSSDRLYHPIKDYFATLHWDGQERIDTLLINYFGAKDSPYTRAVIRKTLVAAVARIYKPGVKFDSILVLNGPQGMGKSTFFAILGKQWFSDSLSISDMRDKTAAEKLLGNWILEISEMNGIRKTEVEVVKSFVTRQDDKFRQAYGVNVESHPRKCIIVGSTNSEGGFLRDVTGNRRFWPVHVPGTGKHHPWELDCVDQIWAEAIHLYNEGEELFLKGAEAEEAYKMQQEAMESDDREGIVQDYLDRLLPDNWASMDIYQRRAFLGGGEFETVGVKGTVMRERVCIMEIWVECFGKERQNLKKADSYEIEGILNKIGGWKKYDPNTTGKTKVPLYGVQKTFVRMDEKPEETR
;
A
#
# COMPACT_ATOMS: atom_id res chain seq x y z
N MET A 1 -30.30 -12.55 -45.23
CA MET A 1 -30.69 -13.80 -45.93
C MET A 1 -29.73 -13.99 -47.09
N ASP A 2 -28.93 -15.05 -47.08
CA ASP A 2 -27.97 -15.32 -48.17
C ASP A 2 -28.72 -15.44 -49.51
N LYS A 3 -28.39 -14.60 -50.50
CA LYS A 3 -28.90 -14.72 -51.87
C LYS A 3 -28.49 -16.11 -52.40
N LYS A 4 -29.47 -16.97 -52.70
CA LYS A 4 -29.22 -18.27 -53.36
C LYS A 4 -29.12 -18.05 -54.87
N PHE A 5 -28.11 -18.65 -55.49
CA PHE A 5 -27.95 -18.66 -56.95
C PHE A 5 -28.85 -19.74 -57.57
N ASN A 6 -29.54 -19.37 -58.65
CA ASN A 6 -30.28 -20.29 -59.49
C ASN A 6 -29.25 -21.06 -60.33
N CYS A 7 -28.84 -22.23 -59.85
CA CYS A 7 -27.85 -23.06 -60.55
C CYS A 7 -28.48 -23.61 -61.84
N THR A 8 -28.11 -23.04 -62.99
CA THR A 8 -28.66 -23.37 -64.32
C THR A 8 -27.53 -23.69 -65.28
N ASP A 9 -27.72 -24.72 -66.11
CA ASP A 9 -26.82 -24.98 -67.23
C ASP A 9 -27.08 -23.99 -68.38
N MET A 10 -26.03 -23.55 -69.05
CA MET A 10 -26.07 -22.59 -70.15
C MET A 10 -25.09 -23.06 -71.24
N THR A 11 -25.52 -23.02 -72.51
CA THR A 11 -24.63 -23.35 -73.63
C THR A 11 -23.54 -22.28 -73.79
N TYR A 12 -22.43 -22.61 -74.43
CA TYR A 12 -21.36 -21.65 -74.72
C TYR A 12 -21.93 -20.47 -75.53
N GLU A 13 -22.71 -20.75 -76.56
CA GLU A 13 -23.31 -19.77 -77.46
C GLU A 13 -24.27 -18.83 -76.71
N ASP A 14 -25.11 -19.35 -75.81
CA ASP A 14 -26.02 -18.53 -75.01
C ASP A 14 -25.26 -17.64 -74.02
N PHE A 15 -24.19 -18.17 -73.41
CA PHE A 15 -23.36 -17.46 -72.45
C PHE A 15 -22.62 -16.29 -73.12
N VAL A 16 -21.99 -16.55 -74.26
CA VAL A 16 -21.30 -15.57 -75.09
C VAL A 16 -22.27 -14.53 -75.64
N SER A 17 -23.43 -14.94 -76.16
CA SER A 17 -24.48 -14.03 -76.65
C SER A 17 -25.00 -13.09 -75.56
N ARG A 18 -25.00 -13.56 -74.31
CA ARG A 18 -25.34 -12.72 -73.16
C ARG A 18 -24.22 -11.75 -72.80
N LEU A 19 -22.96 -12.15 -72.90
CA LEU A 19 -21.81 -11.29 -72.65
C LEU A 19 -21.61 -10.26 -73.77
N SER A 20 -21.97 -10.53 -75.02
CA SER A 20 -21.82 -9.55 -76.11
C SER A 20 -22.70 -8.31 -75.97
N LYS A 21 -23.63 -8.29 -75.00
CA LYS A 21 -24.57 -7.20 -74.75
C LYS A 21 -24.37 -6.63 -73.35
N THR A 22 -24.10 -5.33 -73.25
CA THR A 22 -24.05 -4.62 -71.97
C THR A 22 -25.41 -4.03 -71.58
N LYS A 23 -25.64 -3.89 -70.27
CA LYS A 23 -26.73 -3.06 -69.76
C LYS A 23 -26.25 -1.64 -69.49
N HIS A 24 -26.75 -0.68 -70.27
CA HIS A 24 -26.50 0.73 -70.00
C HIS A 24 -27.26 1.21 -68.75
N THR A 25 -26.53 1.90 -67.88
CA THR A 25 -27.07 2.55 -66.67
C THR A 25 -27.30 4.04 -66.93
N ALA A 26 -27.99 4.73 -66.01
CA ALA A 26 -28.53 6.07 -66.26
C ALA A 26 -27.49 7.19 -66.05
N GLU A 27 -26.43 6.92 -65.31
CA GLU A 27 -25.38 7.88 -64.97
C GLU A 27 -24.25 7.91 -65.99
N THR A 28 -23.55 9.04 -66.05
CA THR A 28 -22.30 9.15 -66.82
C THR A 28 -21.12 8.54 -66.05
N MET A 29 -20.04 8.16 -66.75
CA MET A 29 -18.82 7.62 -66.16
C MET A 29 -18.20 8.60 -65.14
N GLU A 30 -18.29 9.91 -65.40
CA GLU A 30 -17.83 10.93 -64.45
C GLU A 30 -18.69 10.96 -63.19
N GLN A 31 -20.02 10.89 -63.31
CA GLN A 31 -20.93 10.82 -62.18
C GLN A 31 -20.69 9.55 -61.36
N TYR A 32 -20.56 8.40 -62.02
CA TYR A 32 -20.28 7.12 -61.40
C TYR A 32 -19.00 7.17 -60.55
N ARG A 33 -17.90 7.73 -61.08
CA ARG A 33 -16.62 7.86 -60.36
C ARG A 33 -16.71 8.73 -59.10
N LYS A 34 -17.59 9.73 -59.07
CA LYS A 34 -17.81 10.61 -57.90
C LYS A 34 -18.70 10.00 -56.83
N MET A 35 -19.43 8.93 -57.12
CA MET A 35 -20.33 8.30 -56.14
C MET A 35 -19.57 7.52 -55.05
N PRO A 36 -20.13 7.42 -53.83
CA PRO A 36 -19.61 6.51 -52.80
C PRO A 36 -19.60 5.05 -53.27
N LYS A 37 -18.64 4.25 -52.77
CA LYS A 37 -18.44 2.85 -53.17
C LYS A 37 -19.72 1.99 -53.12
N GLY A 38 -20.53 2.14 -52.07
CA GLY A 38 -21.79 1.38 -51.95
C GLY A 38 -22.82 1.72 -53.04
N GLN A 39 -22.88 2.97 -53.52
CA GLN A 39 -23.73 3.35 -54.64
C GLN A 39 -23.17 2.82 -55.96
N GLN A 40 -21.86 2.91 -56.17
CA GLN A 40 -21.18 2.31 -57.33
C GLN A 40 -21.43 0.80 -57.44
N ASP A 41 -21.37 0.10 -56.30
CA ASP A 41 -21.61 -1.34 -56.23
C ASP A 41 -23.06 -1.71 -56.56
N ASN A 42 -24.04 -0.91 -56.10
CA ASN A 42 -25.45 -1.12 -56.43
C ASN A 42 -25.77 -0.87 -57.91
N ILE A 43 -25.17 0.15 -58.52
CA ILE A 43 -25.42 0.52 -59.92
C ILE A 43 -24.87 -0.54 -60.88
N LYS A 44 -23.65 -1.02 -60.63
CA LYS A 44 -23.03 -2.05 -61.48
C LYS A 44 -23.63 -3.45 -61.28
N ASP A 45 -24.37 -3.67 -60.19
CA ASP A 45 -25.01 -4.96 -59.89
C ASP A 45 -26.23 -5.19 -60.79
N VAL A 46 -25.96 -5.64 -62.01
CA VAL A 46 -26.95 -6.09 -62.99
C VAL A 46 -27.11 -7.62 -62.95
N GLY A 47 -26.75 -8.23 -61.82
CA GLY A 47 -26.55 -9.66 -61.66
C GLY A 47 -25.13 -10.09 -62.00
N GLY A 48 -24.82 -11.36 -61.75
CA GLY A 48 -23.52 -11.94 -62.06
C GLY A 48 -23.55 -13.46 -62.16
N PHE A 49 -22.39 -14.06 -62.36
CA PHE A 49 -22.19 -15.48 -62.54
C PHE A 49 -20.93 -15.99 -61.82
N VAL A 50 -20.95 -17.29 -61.54
CA VAL A 50 -19.82 -18.09 -61.05
C VAL A 50 -19.82 -19.32 -61.94
N LEU A 51 -18.81 -19.49 -62.79
CA LEU A 51 -18.75 -20.63 -63.72
C LEU A 51 -18.29 -21.88 -62.98
N GLY A 52 -19.24 -22.77 -62.65
CA GLY A 52 -18.99 -24.02 -61.94
C GLY A 52 -20.16 -24.47 -61.05
N LYS A 53 -19.91 -25.42 -60.15
CA LYS A 53 -20.93 -26.02 -59.27
C LYS A 53 -20.84 -25.48 -57.84
N LEU A 54 -21.97 -25.06 -57.28
CA LEU A 54 -22.09 -24.57 -55.90
C LEU A 54 -22.97 -25.49 -55.04
N LYS A 55 -22.47 -25.91 -53.88
CA LYS A 55 -23.23 -26.67 -52.87
C LYS A 55 -24.35 -25.79 -52.30
N GLY A 56 -25.59 -26.23 -52.51
CA GLY A 56 -26.78 -25.54 -51.99
C GLY A 56 -27.01 -24.13 -52.57
N GLY A 57 -26.41 -23.81 -53.71
CA GLY A 57 -26.52 -22.50 -54.38
C GLY A 57 -25.94 -21.33 -53.59
N ARG A 58 -24.99 -21.58 -52.67
CA ARG A 58 -24.38 -20.56 -51.83
C ARG A 58 -22.95 -20.25 -52.28
N ARG A 59 -22.61 -18.96 -52.33
CA ARG A 59 -21.28 -18.45 -52.67
C ARG A 59 -20.46 -18.18 -51.41
N LYS A 60 -20.12 -19.24 -50.68
CA LYS A 60 -19.14 -19.24 -49.58
C LYS A 60 -17.95 -20.10 -49.97
N LYS A 61 -16.77 -19.84 -49.41
CA LYS A 61 -15.52 -20.50 -49.79
C LYS A 61 -15.61 -22.04 -49.69
N ASP A 62 -16.31 -22.55 -48.68
CA ASP A 62 -16.58 -23.97 -48.42
C ASP A 62 -17.73 -24.58 -49.27
N CYS A 63 -18.45 -23.74 -50.03
CA CYS A 63 -19.59 -24.16 -50.83
C CYS A 63 -19.27 -24.26 -52.32
N VAL A 64 -18.06 -23.94 -52.77
CA VAL A 64 -17.63 -24.12 -54.17
C VAL A 64 -17.20 -25.57 -54.37
N ILE A 65 -17.85 -26.28 -55.30
CA ILE A 65 -17.54 -27.69 -55.60
C ILE A 65 -16.54 -27.77 -56.76
N SER A 66 -16.79 -27.03 -57.83
CA SER A 66 -15.90 -26.98 -59.00
C SER A 66 -16.00 -25.64 -59.72
N ARG A 67 -15.02 -25.35 -60.57
CA ARG A 67 -15.00 -24.23 -61.52
C ARG A 67 -14.81 -24.75 -62.93
N SER A 68 -15.64 -24.30 -63.87
CA SER A 68 -15.63 -24.76 -65.28
C SER A 68 -14.80 -23.86 -66.20
N ALA A 69 -14.38 -22.70 -65.71
CA ALA A 69 -13.51 -21.76 -66.42
C ALA A 69 -12.75 -20.87 -65.41
N ILE A 70 -11.58 -20.37 -65.83
CA ILE A 70 -10.84 -19.36 -65.08
C ILE A 70 -11.42 -17.98 -65.41
N THR A 71 -11.70 -17.19 -64.38
CA THR A 71 -12.22 -15.83 -64.55
C THR A 71 -11.27 -14.84 -63.89
N LEU A 72 -10.66 -13.96 -64.68
CA LEU A 72 -9.68 -12.96 -64.23
C LEU A 72 -10.26 -11.54 -64.33
N ASP A 73 -10.20 -10.78 -63.24
CA ASP A 73 -10.61 -9.36 -63.16
C ASP A 73 -9.36 -8.48 -63.34
N MET A 74 -9.17 -7.97 -64.56
CA MET A 74 -8.05 -7.11 -64.95
C MET A 74 -8.39 -5.65 -64.67
N ASP A 75 -7.85 -5.12 -63.57
CA ASP A 75 -8.14 -3.77 -63.09
C ASP A 75 -7.07 -2.73 -63.50
N TYR A 76 -5.92 -3.22 -64.01
CA TYR A 76 -4.73 -2.45 -64.36
C TYR A 76 -4.24 -2.71 -65.78
N GLY A 77 -5.14 -2.96 -66.73
CA GLY A 77 -4.78 -3.20 -68.13
C GLY A 77 -4.06 -2.02 -68.78
N THR A 78 -3.20 -2.33 -69.75
CA THR A 78 -2.49 -1.37 -70.60
C THR A 78 -3.28 -1.09 -71.88
N GLN A 79 -3.03 0.06 -72.52
CA GLN A 79 -3.59 0.33 -73.85
C GLN A 79 -3.11 -0.74 -74.84
N GLY A 80 -4.01 -1.31 -75.66
CA GLY A 80 -3.69 -2.38 -76.60
C GLY A 80 -3.71 -3.80 -76.01
N ILE A 81 -4.01 -3.97 -74.71
CA ILE A 81 -3.95 -5.29 -74.05
C ILE A 81 -4.84 -6.36 -74.71
N ILE A 82 -5.95 -5.99 -75.36
CA ILE A 82 -6.82 -6.96 -76.05
C ILE A 82 -6.11 -7.53 -77.29
N ASP A 83 -5.44 -6.68 -78.06
CA ASP A 83 -4.66 -7.11 -79.22
C ASP A 83 -3.47 -7.96 -78.78
N GLU A 84 -2.83 -7.61 -77.66
CA GLU A 84 -1.76 -8.42 -77.06
C GLU A 84 -2.26 -9.80 -76.63
N LEU A 85 -3.46 -9.88 -76.04
CA LEU A 85 -4.07 -11.16 -75.66
C LEU A 85 -4.31 -12.06 -76.88
N GLU A 86 -4.86 -11.51 -77.96
CA GLU A 86 -5.15 -12.23 -79.21
C GLU A 86 -3.87 -12.64 -79.96
N MET A 87 -2.83 -11.80 -79.94
CA MET A 87 -1.59 -12.06 -80.68
C MET A 87 -0.62 -13.01 -79.97
N PHE A 88 -0.56 -12.97 -78.63
CA PHE A 88 0.51 -13.65 -77.88
C PHE A 88 0.07 -14.91 -77.14
N PHE A 89 -1.23 -15.17 -77.01
CA PHE A 89 -1.73 -16.30 -76.22
C PHE A 89 -2.70 -17.16 -77.03
N ASP A 90 -2.32 -18.42 -77.28
CA ASP A 90 -3.19 -19.43 -77.89
C ASP A 90 -4.11 -20.06 -76.83
N MET A 91 -5.06 -19.27 -76.34
CA MET A 91 -6.07 -19.72 -75.38
C MET A 91 -7.44 -19.24 -75.83
N LYS A 92 -8.44 -20.11 -75.75
CA LYS A 92 -9.83 -19.74 -75.99
C LYS A 92 -10.32 -18.79 -74.89
N MET A 93 -10.55 -17.53 -75.24
CA MET A 93 -10.97 -16.50 -74.28
C MET A 93 -12.22 -15.75 -74.70
N VAL A 94 -12.97 -15.29 -73.70
CA VAL A 94 -13.96 -14.22 -73.85
C VAL A 94 -13.55 -13.06 -72.97
N VAL A 95 -13.40 -11.88 -73.57
CA VAL A 95 -12.96 -10.66 -72.90
C VAL A 95 -14.08 -9.63 -72.97
N TYR A 96 -14.41 -9.02 -71.84
CA TYR A 96 -15.39 -7.93 -71.82
C TYR A 96 -15.06 -6.84 -70.79
N SER A 97 -15.48 -5.60 -71.07
CA SER A 97 -15.15 -4.46 -70.21
C SER A 97 -15.98 -4.41 -68.93
N THR A 98 -15.36 -3.92 -67.86
CA THR A 98 -16.06 -3.62 -66.60
C THR A 98 -16.65 -2.21 -66.62
N HIS A 99 -17.54 -1.92 -65.68
CA HIS A 99 -18.22 -0.63 -65.58
C HIS A 99 -17.29 0.60 -65.50
N LYS A 100 -16.03 0.44 -65.07
CA LYS A 100 -15.05 1.55 -64.93
C LYS A 100 -14.06 1.66 -66.10
N HIS A 101 -14.23 0.84 -67.13
CA HIS A 101 -13.36 0.82 -68.29
C HIS A 101 -13.32 2.18 -69.01
N THR A 102 -12.11 2.60 -69.43
CA THR A 102 -11.92 3.60 -70.48
C THR A 102 -10.80 3.15 -71.41
N PRO A 103 -10.75 3.63 -72.66
CA PRO A 103 -9.69 3.28 -73.61
C PRO A 103 -8.27 3.49 -73.05
N GLU A 104 -8.06 4.53 -72.25
CA GLU A 104 -6.75 4.85 -71.69
C GLU A 104 -6.37 3.99 -70.48
N LYS A 105 -7.36 3.41 -69.80
CA LYS A 105 -7.19 2.55 -68.63
C LYS A 105 -8.12 1.34 -68.74
N PRO A 106 -7.78 0.38 -69.63
CA PRO A 106 -8.62 -0.78 -69.83
C PRO A 106 -8.85 -1.56 -68.53
N ARG A 107 -10.13 -1.75 -68.19
CA ARG A 107 -10.56 -2.65 -67.12
C ARG A 107 -11.44 -3.73 -67.69
N LEU A 108 -10.96 -4.96 -67.66
CA LEU A 108 -11.50 -6.07 -68.42
C LEU A 108 -11.76 -7.27 -67.52
N ARG A 109 -12.69 -8.13 -67.90
CA ARG A 109 -12.83 -9.48 -67.38
C ARG A 109 -12.49 -10.45 -68.47
N ILE A 110 -11.58 -11.36 -68.15
CA ILE A 110 -11.09 -12.40 -69.05
C ILE A 110 -11.65 -13.72 -68.54
N ILE A 111 -12.30 -14.46 -69.43
CA ILE A 111 -12.79 -15.81 -69.17
C ILE A 111 -11.97 -16.74 -70.04
N ILE A 112 -11.23 -17.66 -69.42
CA ILE A 112 -10.40 -18.66 -70.09
C ILE A 112 -11.08 -20.02 -69.92
N PHE A 113 -11.42 -20.68 -71.03
CA PHE A 113 -12.13 -21.95 -71.03
C PHE A 113 -11.17 -23.12 -70.82
N LEU A 114 -11.62 -24.12 -70.05
CA LEU A 114 -10.82 -25.27 -69.63
C LEU A 114 -11.35 -26.57 -70.25
N THR A 115 -10.46 -27.52 -70.49
CA THR A 115 -10.84 -28.88 -70.98
C THR A 115 -11.58 -29.72 -69.93
N ARG A 116 -11.44 -29.39 -68.63
CA ARG A 116 -12.16 -30.00 -67.51
C ARG A 116 -12.46 -29.03 -66.38
N ASP A 117 -13.47 -29.38 -65.57
CA ASP A 117 -13.72 -28.73 -64.28
C ASP A 117 -12.52 -28.89 -63.33
N VAL A 118 -12.23 -27.85 -62.54
CA VAL A 118 -11.18 -27.84 -61.51
C VAL A 118 -11.75 -27.68 -60.10
N THR A 119 -11.08 -28.24 -59.11
CA THR A 119 -11.41 -28.05 -57.68
C THR A 119 -11.10 -26.61 -57.22
N PRO A 120 -11.60 -26.17 -56.05
CA PRO A 120 -11.27 -24.84 -55.52
C PRO A 120 -9.75 -24.58 -55.36
N ASP A 121 -8.96 -25.59 -54.97
CA ASP A 121 -7.52 -25.42 -54.78
C ASP A 121 -6.77 -25.39 -56.13
N GLU A 122 -7.15 -26.29 -57.06
CA GLU A 122 -6.64 -26.27 -58.44
C GLU A 122 -6.95 -24.93 -59.13
N TYR A 123 -8.15 -24.37 -58.94
CA TYR A 123 -8.51 -23.05 -59.47
C TYR A 123 -7.53 -21.97 -59.01
N GLY A 124 -7.13 -21.97 -57.73
CA GLY A 124 -6.17 -21.02 -57.18
C GLY A 124 -4.80 -21.11 -57.86
N ALA A 125 -4.28 -22.33 -58.01
CA ALA A 125 -2.97 -22.57 -58.65
C ALA A 125 -2.97 -22.26 -60.15
N VAL A 126 -3.98 -22.73 -60.88
CA VAL A 126 -4.12 -22.55 -62.34
C VAL A 126 -4.33 -21.08 -62.68
N SER A 127 -5.25 -20.40 -61.98
CA SER A 127 -5.54 -18.98 -62.25
C SER A 127 -4.33 -18.07 -62.02
N ARG A 128 -3.49 -18.36 -61.02
CA ARG A 128 -2.25 -17.60 -60.75
C ARG A 128 -1.17 -17.86 -61.79
N MET A 129 -1.01 -19.09 -62.26
CA MET A 129 -0.04 -19.42 -63.32
C MET A 129 -0.44 -18.72 -64.63
N LEU A 130 -1.70 -18.83 -65.04
CA LEU A 130 -2.19 -18.17 -66.26
C LEU A 130 -2.14 -16.64 -66.16
N ALA A 131 -2.48 -16.08 -64.98
CA ALA A 131 -2.29 -14.66 -64.75
C ALA A 131 -0.81 -14.26 -64.78
N SER A 132 0.10 -15.11 -64.31
CA SER A 132 1.54 -14.88 -64.42
C SER A 132 2.03 -14.89 -65.87
N ASP A 133 1.47 -15.73 -66.74
CA ASP A 133 1.80 -15.76 -68.16
C ASP A 133 1.40 -14.46 -68.86
N ILE A 134 0.20 -13.95 -68.54
CA ILE A 134 -0.32 -12.69 -69.10
C ILE A 134 0.38 -11.47 -68.47
N GLY A 135 0.71 -11.55 -67.18
CA GLY A 135 1.27 -10.47 -66.39
C GLY A 135 0.48 -10.29 -65.10
N ILE A 136 0.95 -10.91 -64.01
CA ILE A 136 0.20 -11.01 -62.75
C ILE A 136 -0.15 -9.65 -62.13
N GLU A 137 0.65 -8.62 -62.43
CA GLU A 137 0.47 -7.24 -61.96
C GLU A 137 -0.74 -6.54 -62.60
N LEU A 138 -1.31 -7.09 -63.68
CA LEU A 138 -2.48 -6.51 -64.38
C LEU A 138 -3.81 -6.82 -63.65
N PHE A 139 -3.82 -7.82 -62.77
CA PHE A 139 -5.04 -8.38 -62.19
C PHE A 139 -5.27 -7.98 -60.73
N ASP A 140 -6.55 -7.91 -60.33
CA ASP A 140 -6.94 -7.75 -58.93
C ASP A 140 -6.62 -9.02 -58.13
N ASP A 141 -5.99 -8.88 -56.96
CA ASP A 141 -5.49 -10.02 -56.17
C ASP A 141 -6.61 -10.95 -55.65
N SER A 142 -7.86 -10.48 -55.62
CA SER A 142 -9.00 -11.31 -55.20
C SER A 142 -9.59 -12.15 -56.33
N THR A 143 -9.10 -12.01 -57.57
CA THR A 143 -9.62 -12.77 -58.72
C THR A 143 -9.33 -14.27 -58.64
N TYR A 144 -8.33 -14.66 -57.86
CA TYR A 144 -7.91 -16.05 -57.64
C TYR A 144 -8.79 -16.79 -56.63
N GLU A 145 -9.75 -16.11 -55.99
CA GLU A 145 -10.67 -16.74 -55.06
C GLU A 145 -11.71 -17.61 -55.81
N PRO A 146 -11.87 -18.90 -55.48
CA PRO A 146 -12.83 -19.78 -56.17
C PRO A 146 -14.28 -19.28 -56.06
N SER A 147 -14.61 -18.64 -54.93
CA SER A 147 -15.94 -18.06 -54.67
C SER A 147 -16.16 -16.69 -55.32
N ARG A 148 -15.21 -16.18 -56.11
CA ARG A 148 -15.33 -14.86 -56.76
C ARG A 148 -16.50 -14.85 -57.75
N LEU A 149 -17.35 -13.85 -57.61
CA LEU A 149 -18.46 -13.54 -58.51
C LEU A 149 -17.95 -12.59 -59.60
N MET A 150 -18.31 -12.87 -60.85
CA MET A 150 -18.16 -11.91 -61.95
C MET A 150 -19.51 -11.29 -62.27
N TYR A 151 -19.58 -9.96 -62.38
CA TYR A 151 -20.81 -9.29 -62.78
C TYR A 151 -21.07 -9.47 -64.28
N TRP A 152 -22.34 -9.52 -64.66
CA TRP A 152 -22.72 -9.31 -66.07
C TRP A 152 -22.29 -7.90 -66.52
N PRO A 153 -22.04 -7.70 -67.82
CA PRO A 153 -21.59 -6.41 -68.34
C PRO A 153 -22.61 -5.31 -68.08
N SER A 154 -22.10 -4.20 -67.53
CA SER A 154 -22.83 -2.95 -67.38
C SER A 154 -21.91 -1.78 -67.72
N THR A 155 -22.48 -0.73 -68.30
CA THR A 155 -21.74 0.41 -68.83
C THR A 155 -22.51 1.69 -68.52
N SER A 156 -21.82 2.75 -68.12
CA SER A 156 -22.43 4.08 -67.94
C SER A 156 -23.10 4.56 -69.24
N SER A 157 -23.99 5.54 -69.15
CA SER A 157 -24.78 6.03 -70.29
C SER A 157 -23.91 6.57 -71.43
N ASP A 158 -22.72 7.08 -71.12
CA ASP A 158 -21.71 7.63 -72.03
C ASP A 158 -20.45 6.75 -72.13
N GLY A 159 -20.45 5.57 -71.51
CA GLY A 159 -19.30 4.68 -71.47
C GLY A 159 -19.17 3.80 -72.70
N GLU A 160 -17.95 3.42 -73.04
CA GLU A 160 -17.65 2.46 -74.10
C GLU A 160 -17.69 1.03 -73.56
N TYR A 161 -18.42 0.16 -74.27
CA TYR A 161 -18.44 -1.26 -73.98
C TYR A 161 -17.57 -2.02 -74.97
N VAL A 162 -16.64 -2.82 -74.44
CA VAL A 162 -15.75 -3.65 -75.24
C VAL A 162 -16.08 -5.10 -74.96
N PHE A 163 -16.20 -5.88 -76.04
CA PHE A 163 -16.41 -7.31 -76.02
C PHE A 163 -15.62 -7.93 -77.17
N GLN A 164 -14.83 -8.96 -76.88
CA GLN A 164 -14.01 -9.68 -77.84
C GLN A 164 -14.06 -11.18 -77.52
N GLU A 165 -14.32 -11.99 -78.55
CA GLU A 165 -14.04 -13.42 -78.52
C GLU A 165 -12.67 -13.65 -79.15
N ILE A 166 -11.80 -14.37 -78.45
CA ILE A 166 -10.46 -14.70 -78.92
C ILE A 166 -10.45 -16.21 -79.19
N ASP A 167 -10.25 -16.56 -80.46
CA ASP A 167 -10.08 -17.95 -80.87
C ASP A 167 -8.76 -18.51 -80.34
N GLY A 168 -8.77 -19.78 -79.95
CA GLY A 168 -7.59 -20.48 -79.43
C GLY A 168 -7.95 -21.84 -78.86
N ALA A 169 -6.98 -22.53 -78.26
CA ALA A 169 -7.21 -23.82 -77.61
C ALA A 169 -7.88 -23.68 -76.22
N GLU A 170 -8.76 -24.61 -75.85
CA GLU A 170 -9.18 -24.74 -74.45
C GLU A 170 -7.98 -25.20 -73.60
N VAL A 171 -7.80 -24.57 -72.44
CA VAL A 171 -6.61 -24.79 -71.61
C VAL A 171 -6.75 -26.07 -70.81
N ASP A 172 -5.74 -26.94 -70.87
CA ASP A 172 -5.68 -28.13 -70.00
C ASP A 172 -5.14 -27.74 -68.61
N PRO A 173 -5.97 -27.83 -67.54
CA PRO A 173 -5.51 -27.52 -66.19
C PRO A 173 -4.34 -28.39 -65.72
N ASP A 174 -4.26 -29.64 -66.17
CA ASP A 174 -3.22 -30.58 -65.72
C ASP A 174 -1.84 -30.19 -66.28
N GLU A 175 -1.79 -29.68 -67.51
CA GLU A 175 -0.56 -29.13 -68.09
C GLU A 175 -0.08 -27.89 -67.34
N VAL A 176 -1.02 -27.03 -66.92
CA VAL A 176 -0.70 -25.83 -66.12
C VAL A 176 -0.20 -26.22 -64.73
N LEU A 177 -0.84 -27.18 -64.06
CA LEU A 177 -0.43 -27.67 -62.75
C LEU A 177 0.94 -28.37 -62.79
N ALA A 178 1.24 -29.09 -63.87
CA ALA A 178 2.54 -29.76 -64.07
C ALA A 178 3.73 -28.79 -64.21
N ARG A 179 3.48 -27.49 -64.44
CA ARG A 179 4.53 -26.44 -64.46
C ARG A 179 5.07 -26.13 -63.07
N TYR A 180 4.33 -26.46 -62.01
CA TYR A 180 4.83 -26.36 -60.65
C TYR A 180 5.70 -27.56 -60.29
N LYS A 181 6.76 -27.33 -59.51
CA LYS A 181 7.51 -28.44 -58.89
C LYS A 181 6.61 -29.25 -57.96
N ASP A 182 5.77 -28.56 -57.20
CA ASP A 182 4.64 -29.09 -56.45
C ASP A 182 3.60 -27.99 -56.32
N TRP A 183 2.45 -28.13 -56.98
CA TRP A 183 1.40 -27.11 -56.93
C TRP A 183 0.66 -27.09 -55.59
N HIS A 184 0.82 -28.11 -54.73
CA HIS A 184 0.26 -28.10 -53.37
C HIS A 184 1.06 -27.18 -52.43
N ASP A 185 2.25 -26.73 -52.82
CA ASP A 185 3.00 -25.68 -52.13
C ASP A 185 2.48 -24.29 -52.54
N VAL A 186 1.53 -23.78 -51.75
CA VAL A 186 0.91 -22.46 -51.97
C VAL A 186 1.94 -21.33 -51.92
N SER A 187 3.07 -21.51 -51.24
CA SER A 187 4.10 -20.48 -51.16
C SER A 187 4.89 -20.30 -52.46
N ALA A 188 4.86 -21.32 -53.33
CA ALA A 188 5.48 -21.29 -54.65
C ALA A 188 4.55 -20.66 -55.71
N TRP A 189 3.30 -20.34 -55.38
CA TRP A 189 2.36 -19.76 -56.32
C TRP A 189 2.76 -18.32 -56.69
N PRO A 190 2.63 -17.92 -57.97
CA PRO A 190 2.82 -16.53 -58.36
C PRO A 190 1.92 -15.59 -57.54
N VAL A 191 2.51 -14.53 -57.00
CA VAL A 191 1.83 -13.45 -56.27
C VAL A 191 2.24 -12.10 -56.87
N SER A 192 1.34 -11.12 -56.85
CA SER A 192 1.71 -9.75 -57.19
C SER A 192 2.56 -9.13 -56.07
N ASN A 193 3.38 -8.13 -56.42
CA ASN A 193 4.14 -7.36 -55.42
C ASN A 193 3.22 -6.65 -54.41
N ARG A 194 1.98 -6.35 -54.81
CA ARG A 194 0.96 -5.73 -53.95
C ARG A 194 0.60 -6.63 -52.77
N GLN A 195 0.49 -7.93 -52.98
CA GLN A 195 0.10 -8.90 -51.95
C GLN A 195 1.14 -8.98 -50.81
N ALA A 196 2.45 -8.90 -51.13
CA ALA A 196 3.53 -8.88 -50.14
C ALA A 196 3.54 -7.58 -49.30
N PHE A 197 3.25 -6.43 -49.91
CA PHE A 197 3.21 -5.13 -49.24
C PHE A 197 2.03 -4.99 -48.27
N VAL A 198 0.90 -5.68 -48.53
CA VAL A 198 -0.29 -5.65 -47.67
C VAL A 198 -0.01 -6.25 -46.30
N VAL A 199 0.66 -7.41 -46.24
CA VAL A 199 0.97 -8.07 -44.96
C VAL A 199 1.92 -7.21 -44.10
N GLN A 200 2.99 -6.67 -44.69
CA GLN A 200 3.91 -5.77 -43.97
C GLN A 200 3.25 -4.46 -43.52
N ARG A 201 2.34 -3.90 -44.33
CA ARG A 201 1.58 -2.70 -43.96
C ARG A 201 0.60 -2.98 -42.82
N ASP A 202 -0.04 -4.14 -42.82
CA ASP A 202 -1.01 -4.51 -41.79
C ASP A 202 -0.32 -4.86 -40.46
N ILE A 203 0.91 -5.41 -40.49
CA ILE A 203 1.78 -5.52 -39.30
C ILE A 203 2.08 -4.12 -38.73
N LYS A 204 2.52 -3.16 -39.57
CA LYS A 204 2.82 -1.79 -39.11
C LYS A 204 1.59 -1.01 -38.58
N LYS A 205 0.37 -1.41 -38.97
CA LYS A 205 -0.88 -0.77 -38.52
C LYS A 205 -1.41 -1.36 -37.22
N GLN A 206 -1.12 -2.62 -36.93
CA GLN A 206 -1.56 -3.23 -35.67
C GLN A 206 -0.62 -2.82 -34.53
N ALA A 207 -1.19 -2.43 -33.40
CA ALA A 207 -0.44 -2.22 -32.17
C ALA A 207 0.17 -3.54 -31.68
N ASP A 208 1.34 -3.45 -31.06
CA ASP A 208 2.05 -4.58 -30.44
C ASP A 208 1.10 -5.36 -29.51
N PRO A 209 0.88 -6.67 -29.73
CA PRO A 209 0.03 -7.49 -28.87
C PRO A 209 0.52 -7.53 -27.41
N LEU A 210 1.83 -7.41 -27.19
CA LEU A 210 2.44 -7.46 -25.85
C LEU A 210 2.19 -6.18 -25.04
N SER A 211 1.97 -5.04 -25.72
CA SER A 211 1.71 -3.75 -25.06
C SER A 211 0.23 -3.53 -24.70
N LYS A 212 -0.65 -4.48 -25.03
CA LYS A 212 -2.08 -4.36 -24.72
C LYS A 212 -2.35 -4.57 -23.23
N ASP A 213 -3.37 -3.90 -22.71
CA ASP A 213 -3.82 -4.09 -21.34
C ASP A 213 -4.82 -5.25 -21.19
N GLY A 214 -4.99 -5.70 -19.94
CA GLY A 214 -5.99 -6.69 -19.56
C GLY A 214 -5.71 -8.09 -20.13
N LEU A 215 -6.77 -8.92 -20.23
CA LEU A 215 -6.65 -10.34 -20.58
C LEU A 215 -6.04 -10.59 -21.96
N ILE A 216 -6.21 -9.68 -22.93
CA ILE A 216 -5.67 -9.84 -24.28
C ILE A 216 -4.15 -9.75 -24.23
N GLY A 217 -3.63 -8.68 -23.61
CA GLY A 217 -2.19 -8.50 -23.47
C GLY A 217 -1.57 -9.55 -22.58
N ALA A 218 -2.21 -9.86 -21.45
CA ALA A 218 -1.74 -10.91 -20.55
C ALA A 218 -1.64 -12.27 -21.26
N PHE A 219 -2.62 -12.63 -22.10
CA PHE A 219 -2.56 -13.87 -22.89
C PHE A 219 -1.39 -13.85 -23.89
N ASN A 220 -1.19 -12.76 -24.62
CA ASN A 220 -0.08 -12.63 -25.59
C ASN A 220 1.31 -12.53 -24.93
N ARG A 221 1.41 -12.02 -23.69
CA ARG A 221 2.66 -12.05 -22.89
C ARG A 221 2.93 -13.40 -22.25
N THR A 222 1.88 -14.21 -22.05
CA THR A 222 1.99 -15.55 -21.49
C THR A 222 2.38 -16.58 -22.56
N TYR A 223 1.80 -16.48 -23.75
CA TYR A 223 2.06 -17.39 -24.87
C TYR A 223 2.44 -16.62 -26.13
N THR A 224 3.55 -17.01 -26.74
CA THR A 224 3.79 -16.65 -28.13
C THR A 224 2.78 -17.34 -29.05
N VAL A 225 2.66 -16.90 -30.30
CA VAL A 225 1.70 -17.48 -31.24
C VAL A 225 1.97 -18.97 -31.46
N THR A 226 3.23 -19.35 -31.61
CA THR A 226 3.66 -20.75 -31.75
C THR A 226 3.25 -21.56 -30.52
N GLN A 227 3.56 -21.08 -29.31
CA GLN A 227 3.19 -21.75 -28.06
C GLN A 227 1.68 -21.90 -27.90
N ALA A 228 0.91 -20.86 -28.25
CA ALA A 228 -0.53 -20.90 -28.19
C ALA A 228 -1.12 -21.92 -29.18
N ILE A 229 -0.61 -21.96 -30.41
CA ILE A 229 -1.03 -22.94 -31.44
C ILE A 229 -0.75 -24.35 -30.94
N ASP A 230 0.49 -24.63 -30.53
CA ASP A 230 0.94 -25.96 -30.13
C ASP A 230 0.19 -26.47 -28.88
N LYS A 231 -0.12 -25.57 -27.93
CA LYS A 231 -0.85 -25.93 -26.71
C LYS A 231 -2.34 -26.10 -26.93
N PHE A 232 -2.97 -25.21 -27.70
CA PHE A 232 -4.43 -25.08 -27.69
C PHE A 232 -5.11 -25.61 -28.94
N ILE A 233 -4.47 -25.63 -30.10
CA ILE A 233 -5.06 -26.08 -31.38
C ILE A 233 -4.09 -26.94 -32.23
N PRO A 234 -3.38 -27.93 -31.67
CA PRO A 234 -2.42 -28.76 -32.42
C PRO A 234 -3.07 -29.62 -33.52
N ASP A 235 -4.38 -29.86 -33.40
CA ASP A 235 -5.18 -30.62 -34.37
C ASP A 235 -5.66 -29.76 -35.56
N VAL A 236 -5.41 -28.45 -35.52
CA VAL A 236 -5.79 -27.50 -36.60
C VAL A 236 -4.57 -27.09 -37.40
N TYR A 237 -3.49 -26.70 -36.71
CA TYR A 237 -2.22 -26.31 -37.33
C TYR A 237 -1.11 -27.25 -36.89
N ARG A 238 -0.39 -27.79 -37.87
CA ARG A 238 0.77 -28.66 -37.64
C ARG A 238 2.03 -28.02 -38.18
N HIS A 239 3.15 -28.14 -37.47
CA HIS A 239 4.45 -27.71 -38.03
C HIS A 239 4.67 -28.32 -39.41
N SER A 240 4.96 -27.47 -40.38
CA SER A 240 5.09 -27.87 -41.78
C SER A 240 6.32 -28.74 -41.98
N ARG A 241 6.14 -29.88 -42.65
CA ARG A 241 7.26 -30.75 -43.04
C ARG A 241 8.03 -30.20 -44.23
N ALA A 242 7.38 -29.37 -45.04
CA ALA A 242 7.96 -28.80 -46.26
C ALA A 242 8.85 -27.59 -45.96
N ILE A 243 8.44 -26.71 -45.04
CA ILE A 243 9.15 -25.47 -44.73
C ILE A 243 9.25 -25.28 -43.21
N PRO A 244 10.45 -25.38 -42.62
CA PRO A 244 10.67 -25.06 -41.21
C PRO A 244 10.22 -23.64 -40.86
N GLY A 245 9.52 -23.48 -39.72
CA GLY A 245 9.01 -22.18 -39.25
C GLY A 245 7.63 -21.79 -39.82
N ARG A 246 6.98 -22.68 -40.57
CA ARG A 246 5.59 -22.52 -41.04
C ARG A 246 4.70 -23.64 -40.52
N TYR A 247 3.39 -23.44 -40.63
CA TYR A 247 2.39 -24.43 -40.29
C TYR A 247 1.60 -24.88 -41.53
N ASP A 248 1.25 -26.17 -41.55
CA ASP A 248 0.24 -26.78 -42.41
C ASP A 248 -1.13 -26.61 -41.75
N TYR A 249 -2.16 -26.28 -42.54
CA TYR A 249 -3.54 -26.28 -42.08
C TYR A 249 -4.14 -27.66 -42.35
N ILE A 250 -4.33 -28.45 -41.29
CA ILE A 250 -4.68 -29.87 -41.37
C ILE A 250 -5.95 -30.15 -42.22
N PRO A 251 -7.01 -29.33 -42.19
CA PRO A 251 -8.19 -29.53 -43.02
C PRO A 251 -8.01 -29.29 -44.52
N ALA A 252 -6.84 -28.84 -45.00
CA ALA A 252 -6.54 -28.64 -46.41
C ALA A 252 -5.45 -29.62 -46.88
N ASP A 253 -5.49 -29.99 -48.16
CA ASP A 253 -4.51 -30.91 -48.77
C ASP A 253 -3.18 -30.22 -49.14
N SER A 254 -3.12 -28.88 -49.03
CA SER A 254 -1.94 -28.06 -49.35
C SER A 254 -1.04 -27.79 -48.14
N ALA A 255 0.27 -27.72 -48.37
CA ALA A 255 1.29 -27.59 -47.32
C ALA A 255 1.78 -26.13 -47.16
N ALA A 256 2.33 -25.81 -45.99
CA ALA A 256 3.08 -24.59 -45.65
C ALA A 256 2.35 -23.24 -45.84
N GLY A 257 1.01 -23.24 -45.89
CA GLY A 257 0.20 -22.04 -46.14
C GLY A 257 -0.05 -21.15 -44.91
N VAL A 258 0.43 -21.49 -43.71
CA VAL A 258 0.32 -20.66 -42.51
C VAL A 258 1.70 -20.14 -42.09
N VAL A 259 1.86 -18.81 -42.07
CA VAL A 259 3.15 -18.13 -41.84
C VAL A 259 3.13 -17.42 -40.49
N VAL A 260 4.20 -17.60 -39.70
CA VAL A 260 4.40 -16.92 -38.42
C VAL A 260 5.37 -15.76 -38.61
N TYR A 261 5.05 -14.59 -38.03
CA TYR A 261 5.85 -13.38 -38.06
C TYR A 261 6.24 -12.98 -36.64
N ASP A 262 7.56 -12.92 -36.39
CA ASP A 262 8.19 -12.54 -35.11
C ASP A 262 7.64 -13.28 -33.88
N ASP A 263 7.00 -14.43 -34.09
CA ASP A 263 6.23 -15.20 -33.10
C ASP A 263 5.12 -14.40 -32.36
N LEU A 264 4.76 -13.24 -32.92
CA LEU A 264 3.70 -12.34 -32.43
C LEU A 264 2.43 -12.44 -33.26
N PHE A 265 2.58 -12.78 -34.54
CA PHE A 265 1.46 -12.87 -35.46
C PHE A 265 1.51 -14.13 -36.32
N VAL A 266 0.34 -14.56 -36.77
CA VAL A 266 0.14 -15.58 -37.80
C VAL A 266 -0.72 -15.05 -38.94
N TYR A 267 -0.41 -15.49 -40.15
CA TYR A 267 -1.19 -15.20 -41.36
C TYR A 267 -1.42 -16.49 -42.14
N SER A 268 -2.66 -16.75 -42.51
CA SER A 268 -3.03 -17.94 -43.30
C SER A 268 -3.35 -17.57 -44.74
N HIS A 269 -2.80 -18.33 -45.69
CA HIS A 269 -3.08 -18.27 -47.12
C HIS A 269 -4.16 -19.26 -47.57
N HIS A 270 -4.59 -20.16 -46.69
CA HIS A 270 -5.55 -21.21 -47.03
C HIS A 270 -6.97 -20.67 -47.13
N ALA A 271 -7.60 -20.79 -48.30
CA ALA A 271 -8.90 -20.17 -48.55
C ALA A 271 -9.98 -20.60 -47.53
N THR A 272 -9.96 -21.86 -47.10
CA THR A 272 -10.94 -22.46 -46.18
C THR A 272 -10.65 -22.20 -44.70
N ASP A 273 -9.53 -21.56 -44.36
CA ASP A 273 -9.14 -21.24 -42.99
C ASP A 273 -9.90 -20.00 -42.47
N PRO A 274 -10.51 -20.03 -41.27
CA PRO A 274 -11.10 -18.84 -40.62
C PRO A 274 -10.16 -17.63 -40.49
N CYS A 275 -8.86 -17.88 -40.37
CA CYS A 275 -7.79 -16.88 -40.30
C CYS A 275 -7.27 -16.44 -41.68
N CYS A 276 -7.77 -17.00 -42.78
CA CYS A 276 -7.35 -16.68 -44.14
C CYS A 276 -7.37 -15.19 -44.41
N GLY A 277 -6.24 -14.67 -44.90
CA GLY A 277 -6.11 -13.27 -45.32
C GLY A 277 -6.04 -12.27 -44.16
N LYS A 278 -5.95 -12.72 -42.90
CA LYS A 278 -5.95 -11.86 -41.72
C LYS A 278 -4.70 -12.09 -40.89
N LEU A 279 -4.10 -11.00 -40.42
CA LEU A 279 -3.01 -11.02 -39.46
C LEU A 279 -3.57 -11.16 -38.04
N MET A 280 -3.22 -12.26 -37.36
CA MET A 280 -3.80 -12.65 -36.08
C MET A 280 -2.73 -12.82 -35.01
N ASN A 281 -2.94 -12.26 -33.82
CA ASN A 281 -2.10 -12.53 -32.65
C ASN A 281 -2.54 -13.84 -31.95
N ALA A 282 -1.85 -14.23 -30.87
CA ALA A 282 -2.09 -15.49 -30.17
C ALA A 282 -3.51 -15.57 -29.60
N PHE A 283 -4.03 -14.47 -29.05
CA PHE A 283 -5.40 -14.43 -28.53
C PHE A 283 -6.43 -14.63 -29.66
N ASP A 284 -6.23 -13.95 -30.79
CA ASP A 284 -7.19 -13.96 -31.89
C ASP A 284 -7.18 -15.26 -32.71
N VAL A 285 -6.02 -15.90 -32.91
CA VAL A 285 -5.94 -17.19 -33.61
C VAL A 285 -6.67 -18.28 -32.82
N ILE A 286 -6.47 -18.33 -31.49
CA ILE A 286 -7.16 -19.30 -30.63
C ILE A 286 -8.65 -19.00 -30.56
N ARG A 287 -9.03 -17.71 -30.46
CA ARG A 287 -10.44 -17.29 -30.47
C ARG A 287 -11.19 -17.79 -31.69
N LEU A 288 -10.66 -17.55 -32.89
CA LEU A 288 -11.36 -17.88 -34.13
C LEU A 288 -11.49 -19.39 -34.33
N HIS A 289 -10.45 -20.16 -34.01
CA HIS A 289 -10.48 -21.62 -34.20
C HIS A 289 -11.26 -22.36 -33.13
N LYS A 290 -11.23 -21.93 -31.86
CA LYS A 290 -11.98 -22.60 -30.78
C LYS A 290 -13.41 -22.13 -30.61
N PHE A 291 -13.68 -20.87 -30.91
CA PHE A 291 -14.93 -20.21 -30.52
C PHE A 291 -15.60 -19.43 -31.65
N GLY A 292 -15.03 -19.42 -32.86
CA GLY A 292 -15.55 -18.63 -33.99
C GLY A 292 -16.92 -19.07 -34.49
N ASP A 293 -17.29 -20.33 -34.28
CA ASP A 293 -18.62 -20.88 -34.55
C ASP A 293 -19.74 -20.17 -33.77
N LYS A 294 -19.42 -19.63 -32.58
CA LYS A 294 -20.36 -18.88 -31.74
C LYS A 294 -20.80 -17.55 -32.36
N ASP A 295 -20.07 -17.05 -33.36
CA ASP A 295 -20.38 -15.78 -34.02
C ASP A 295 -21.40 -15.92 -35.15
N ALA A 296 -21.87 -17.15 -35.46
CA ALA A 296 -22.77 -17.43 -36.59
C ALA A 296 -24.10 -16.63 -36.59
N ARG A 297 -24.53 -16.11 -35.43
CA ARG A 297 -25.75 -15.30 -35.27
C ARG A 297 -25.47 -13.81 -35.03
N ALA A 298 -24.20 -13.39 -35.00
CA ALA A 298 -23.85 -11.99 -34.82
C ALA A 298 -24.22 -11.17 -36.07
N ALA A 299 -24.63 -9.92 -35.88
CA ALA A 299 -24.93 -9.02 -36.99
C ALA A 299 -23.66 -8.70 -37.79
N GLU A 300 -23.78 -8.61 -39.11
CA GLU A 300 -22.69 -8.24 -39.99
C GLU A 300 -22.16 -6.85 -39.62
N GLY A 301 -20.84 -6.74 -39.35
CA GLY A 301 -20.21 -5.50 -38.86
C GLY A 301 -20.16 -5.32 -37.34
N THR A 302 -20.52 -6.33 -36.54
CA THR A 302 -20.35 -6.28 -35.07
C THR A 302 -18.88 -6.09 -34.70
N GLU A 303 -18.58 -5.15 -33.81
CA GLU A 303 -17.22 -4.90 -33.32
C GLU A 303 -16.61 -6.16 -32.68
N PRO A 304 -15.32 -6.48 -32.93
CA PRO A 304 -14.69 -7.70 -32.45
C PRO A 304 -14.84 -7.95 -30.94
N GLY A 305 -14.74 -6.90 -30.11
CA GLY A 305 -14.87 -7.00 -28.66
C GLY A 305 -16.28 -7.32 -28.15
N LYS A 306 -17.31 -7.25 -29.01
CA LYS A 306 -18.71 -7.54 -28.67
C LYS A 306 -19.17 -8.91 -29.20
N LEU A 307 -18.29 -9.64 -29.89
CA LEU A 307 -18.61 -10.96 -30.43
C LEU A 307 -18.70 -12.01 -29.32
N PRO A 308 -19.66 -12.96 -29.39
CA PRO A 308 -19.73 -14.08 -28.46
C PRO A 308 -18.42 -14.89 -28.37
N SER A 309 -17.71 -15.08 -29.47
CA SER A 309 -16.38 -15.72 -29.49
C SER A 309 -15.36 -14.98 -28.62
N PHE A 310 -15.43 -13.66 -28.58
CA PHE A 310 -14.52 -12.81 -27.81
C PHE A 310 -14.72 -12.98 -26.33
N LYS A 311 -15.97 -12.97 -25.87
CA LYS A 311 -16.30 -13.24 -24.46
C LYS A 311 -15.87 -14.65 -24.05
N ALA A 312 -16.14 -15.66 -24.89
CA ALA A 312 -15.70 -17.03 -24.62
C ALA A 312 -14.17 -17.15 -24.51
N MET A 313 -13.42 -16.42 -25.34
CA MET A 313 -11.97 -16.37 -25.25
C MET A 313 -11.48 -15.64 -23.99
N GLN A 314 -12.15 -14.58 -23.55
CA GLN A 314 -11.83 -13.91 -22.28
C GLN A 314 -12.04 -14.85 -21.09
N ASP A 315 -13.16 -15.57 -21.06
CA ASP A 315 -13.46 -16.57 -20.02
C ASP A 315 -12.39 -17.68 -20.03
N PHE A 316 -12.02 -18.18 -21.21
CA PHE A 316 -10.94 -19.17 -21.40
C PHE A 316 -9.58 -18.67 -20.89
N ALA A 317 -9.17 -17.46 -21.30
CA ALA A 317 -7.90 -16.85 -20.87
C ALA A 317 -7.86 -16.59 -19.36
N SER A 318 -8.98 -16.19 -18.75
CA SER A 318 -9.06 -15.94 -17.31
C SER A 318 -8.99 -17.23 -16.47
N ALA A 319 -9.34 -18.37 -17.06
CA ALA A 319 -9.30 -19.66 -16.40
C ALA A 319 -7.91 -20.34 -16.48
N ASP A 320 -7.07 -19.96 -17.45
CA ASP A 320 -5.73 -20.53 -17.64
C ASP A 320 -4.75 -20.12 -16.53
N GLU A 321 -4.06 -21.10 -15.94
CA GLU A 321 -3.18 -20.90 -14.77
C GLU A 321 -1.98 -20.00 -15.07
N GLU A 322 -1.33 -20.15 -16.24
CA GLU A 322 -0.16 -19.33 -16.57
C GLU A 322 -0.55 -17.88 -16.82
N VAL A 323 -1.72 -17.63 -17.43
CA VAL A 323 -2.24 -16.26 -17.60
C VAL A 323 -2.54 -15.62 -16.24
N LYS A 324 -3.09 -16.38 -15.28
CA LYS A 324 -3.29 -15.89 -13.91
C LYS A 324 -1.96 -15.57 -13.23
N ASN A 325 -0.93 -16.39 -13.40
CA ASN A 325 0.39 -16.17 -12.85
C ASN A 325 1.03 -14.90 -13.41
N THR A 326 0.96 -14.70 -14.73
CA THR A 326 1.41 -13.47 -15.39
C THR A 326 0.71 -12.24 -14.81
N LEU A 327 -0.63 -12.26 -14.71
CA LEU A 327 -1.40 -11.17 -14.11
C LEU A 327 -1.12 -10.95 -12.62
N ALA A 328 -0.76 -12.00 -11.86
CA ALA A 328 -0.41 -11.88 -10.46
C ALA A 328 0.97 -11.21 -10.28
N ARG A 329 1.96 -11.61 -11.09
CA ARG A 329 3.29 -10.99 -11.12
C ARG A 329 3.21 -9.52 -11.53
N GLU A 330 2.48 -9.20 -12.60
CA GLU A 330 2.28 -7.81 -13.04
C GLU A 330 1.64 -6.93 -11.94
N ARG A 331 0.65 -7.47 -11.21
CA ARG A 331 0.05 -6.77 -10.06
C ARG A 331 1.04 -6.53 -8.92
N GLN A 332 1.94 -7.49 -8.65
CA GLN A 332 2.97 -7.34 -7.62
C GLN A 332 4.02 -6.29 -8.03
N GLU A 333 4.48 -6.33 -9.29
CA GLU A 333 5.45 -5.37 -9.83
C GLU A 333 4.90 -3.94 -9.82
N LEU A 334 3.64 -3.76 -10.24
CA LEU A 334 2.95 -2.47 -10.15
C LEU A 334 2.82 -1.97 -8.71
N ALA A 335 2.49 -2.85 -7.76
CA ALA A 335 2.44 -2.48 -6.35
C ALA A 335 3.83 -2.01 -5.86
N VAL A 336 4.92 -2.72 -6.17
CA VAL A 336 6.27 -2.27 -5.75
C VAL A 336 6.61 -0.88 -6.30
N GLN A 337 6.25 -0.59 -7.55
CA GLN A 337 6.48 0.73 -8.17
C GLN A 337 5.61 1.83 -7.53
N GLU A 338 4.32 1.58 -7.31
CA GLU A 338 3.39 2.57 -6.73
C GLU A 338 3.73 2.98 -5.28
N PHE A 339 4.42 2.11 -4.54
CA PHE A 339 4.87 2.39 -3.17
C PHE A 339 6.28 3.02 -3.10
N SER A 340 6.97 3.21 -4.23
CA SER A 340 8.23 3.98 -4.26
C SER A 340 7.96 5.49 -4.30
N ALA A 341 8.49 6.21 -3.31
CA ALA A 341 8.16 7.60 -3.01
C ALA A 341 8.96 8.61 -3.86
N GLU A 342 8.69 8.68 -5.16
CA GLU A 342 9.19 9.78 -5.99
C GLU A 342 8.06 10.78 -6.30
N THR A 343 8.31 12.05 -5.99
CA THR A 343 7.46 13.19 -6.37
C THR A 343 7.62 13.43 -7.86
N ASP A 344 6.58 13.10 -8.63
CA ASP A 344 6.53 13.36 -10.07
C ASP A 344 5.90 14.74 -10.31
N GLU A 345 6.59 15.60 -11.07
CA GLU A 345 6.12 16.94 -11.43
C GLU A 345 4.81 16.89 -12.25
N ASP A 346 4.48 15.73 -12.85
CA ASP A 346 3.27 15.52 -13.65
C ASP A 346 2.24 14.57 -13.00
N TRP A 347 2.15 14.61 -11.66
CA TRP A 347 1.22 13.75 -10.90
C TRP A 347 -0.26 13.93 -11.29
N GLN A 348 -0.65 15.09 -11.83
CA GLN A 348 -2.03 15.35 -12.26
C GLN A 348 -2.45 14.44 -13.42
N ASN A 349 -1.54 14.12 -14.34
CA ASN A 349 -1.80 13.21 -15.44
C ASN A 349 -1.97 11.75 -15.01
N LYS A 350 -1.56 11.40 -13.78
CA LYS A 350 -1.76 10.08 -13.17
C LYS A 350 -3.13 9.93 -12.51
N LEU A 351 -3.93 11.00 -12.40
CA LEU A 351 -5.26 10.92 -11.79
C LEU A 351 -6.23 10.14 -12.68
N ALA A 352 -6.87 9.13 -12.10
CA ALA A 352 -7.88 8.37 -12.81
C ALA A 352 -9.15 9.21 -13.03
N LEU A 353 -9.56 9.35 -14.29
CA LEU A 353 -10.76 10.10 -14.68
C LEU A 353 -11.96 9.18 -14.98
N ASP A 354 -13.17 9.70 -14.78
CA ASP A 354 -14.42 9.10 -15.24
C ASP A 354 -14.67 9.36 -16.74
N ARG A 355 -15.73 8.78 -17.30
CA ARG A 355 -16.07 8.95 -18.73
C ARG A 355 -16.46 10.38 -19.12
N ARG A 356 -16.72 11.25 -18.14
CA ARG A 356 -17.07 12.66 -18.32
C ARG A 356 -15.86 13.58 -18.13
N GLY A 357 -14.69 13.02 -17.79
CA GLY A 357 -13.46 13.76 -17.52
C GLY A 357 -13.32 14.25 -16.07
N ASN A 358 -14.21 13.86 -15.15
CA ASN A 358 -14.06 14.21 -13.73
C ASN A 358 -13.08 13.27 -13.04
N ILE A 359 -12.38 13.77 -12.02
CA ILE A 359 -11.49 12.94 -11.20
C ILE A 359 -12.34 11.94 -10.40
N LYS A 360 -11.99 10.66 -10.46
CA LYS A 360 -12.67 9.62 -9.67
C LYS A 360 -12.38 9.78 -8.18
N ASP A 361 -13.37 9.49 -7.34
CA ASP A 361 -13.28 9.55 -5.88
C ASP A 361 -12.57 8.32 -5.24
N THR A 362 -11.55 7.78 -5.91
CA THR A 362 -10.83 6.60 -5.42
C THR A 362 -9.87 6.97 -4.29
N LEU A 363 -9.59 6.03 -3.39
CA LEU A 363 -8.60 6.21 -2.32
C LEU A 363 -7.22 6.59 -2.89
N GLN A 364 -6.85 5.97 -4.02
CA GLN A 364 -5.59 6.22 -4.73
C GLN A 364 -5.49 7.67 -5.24
N ASN A 365 -6.53 8.19 -5.92
CA ASN A 365 -6.53 9.58 -6.37
C ASN A 365 -6.45 10.55 -5.19
N ILE A 366 -7.22 10.29 -4.13
CA ILE A 366 -7.23 11.15 -2.93
C ILE A 366 -5.83 11.14 -2.28
N ALA A 367 -5.22 9.98 -2.10
CA ALA A 367 -3.87 9.86 -1.55
C ALA A 367 -2.83 10.57 -2.45
N LEU A 368 -2.92 10.39 -3.77
CA LEU A 368 -2.03 11.05 -4.74
C LEU A 368 -2.15 12.58 -4.66
N ILE A 369 -3.36 13.12 -4.54
CA ILE A 369 -3.59 14.55 -4.34
C ILE A 369 -2.96 14.99 -3.01
N ILE A 370 -3.29 14.33 -1.89
CA ILE A 370 -2.77 14.72 -0.57
C ILE A 370 -1.23 14.69 -0.56
N ARG A 371 -0.62 13.73 -1.25
CA ARG A 371 0.84 13.56 -1.35
C ARG A 371 1.53 14.69 -2.12
N ASN A 372 0.90 15.20 -3.17
CA ASN A 372 1.55 16.11 -4.12
C ASN A 372 1.05 17.57 -4.08
N ASP A 373 -0.19 17.83 -3.66
CA ASP A 373 -0.72 19.19 -3.54
C ASP A 373 0.02 19.97 -2.44
N GLU A 374 0.61 21.10 -2.82
CA GLU A 374 1.36 22.00 -1.94
C GLU A 374 0.55 22.46 -0.73
N ASN A 375 -0.77 22.63 -0.89
CA ASN A 375 -1.65 23.07 0.19
C ASN A 375 -1.82 22.04 1.32
N PHE A 376 -1.43 20.78 1.09
CA PHE A 376 -1.51 19.69 2.07
C PHE A 376 -0.15 19.33 2.67
N LYS A 377 0.97 19.87 2.15
CA LYS A 377 2.34 19.50 2.57
C LYS A 377 2.62 19.74 4.05
N HIS A 378 1.98 20.76 4.63
CA HIS A 378 2.15 21.13 6.05
C HIS A 378 1.34 20.29 7.03
N ILE A 379 0.50 19.37 6.53
CA ILE A 379 -0.22 18.40 7.35
C ILE A 379 0.68 17.18 7.53
N VAL A 380 0.99 16.86 8.78
CA VAL A 380 2.01 15.88 9.17
C VAL A 380 1.46 14.92 10.21
N TYR A 381 2.16 13.82 10.43
CA TYR A 381 1.90 12.94 11.56
C TYR A 381 2.86 13.27 12.70
N ASN A 382 2.32 13.72 13.84
CA ASN A 382 3.08 14.06 15.02
C ASN A 382 3.35 12.81 15.86
N GLU A 383 4.57 12.29 15.77
CA GLU A 383 5.03 11.10 16.49
C GLU A 383 5.05 11.27 18.01
N PHE A 384 5.01 12.49 18.53
CA PHE A 384 5.00 12.72 19.98
C PHE A 384 3.59 12.68 20.56
N LYS A 385 2.61 13.20 19.81
CA LYS A 385 1.18 13.18 20.18
C LYS A 385 0.46 11.91 19.70
N ASP A 386 1.06 11.16 18.77
CA ASP A 386 0.44 10.06 18.04
C ASP A 386 -0.85 10.48 17.30
N THR A 387 -0.84 11.69 16.71
CA THR A 387 -1.98 12.27 15.98
C THR A 387 -1.53 13.04 14.74
N ILE A 388 -2.47 13.33 13.83
CA ILE A 388 -2.25 14.33 12.77
C ILE A 388 -2.03 15.70 13.42
N ASP A 389 -1.12 16.49 12.84
CA ASP A 389 -0.80 17.85 13.28
C ASP A 389 -0.46 18.73 12.08
N VAL A 390 -0.25 20.03 12.32
CA VAL A 390 0.02 21.02 11.27
C VAL A 390 1.23 21.88 11.66
N ILE A 391 2.23 21.95 10.78
CA ILE A 391 3.50 22.66 11.02
C ILE A 391 3.68 23.90 10.14
N GLY A 392 2.65 24.32 9.41
CA GLY A 392 2.73 25.43 8.47
C GLY A 392 1.37 25.95 8.02
N PRO A 393 1.33 26.86 7.03
CA PRO A 393 0.09 27.45 6.56
C PRO A 393 -0.83 26.41 5.89
N LEU A 394 -2.13 26.62 6.02
CA LEU A 394 -3.18 25.87 5.34
C LEU A 394 -3.93 26.80 4.37
N PRO A 395 -4.62 26.26 3.33
CA PRO A 395 -5.37 27.09 2.39
C PRO A 395 -6.67 27.66 2.99
N TRP A 396 -7.00 27.30 4.23
CA TRP A 396 -8.09 27.85 5.02
C TRP A 396 -7.60 28.47 6.32
N LYS A 397 -8.40 29.37 6.90
CA LYS A 397 -8.10 29.99 8.18
C LYS A 397 -8.32 28.98 9.31
N GLN A 398 -7.25 28.66 10.02
CA GLN A 398 -7.31 27.79 11.18
C GLN A 398 -8.01 28.49 12.36
N VAL A 399 -8.89 27.75 13.06
CA VAL A 399 -9.60 28.28 14.25
C VAL A 399 -8.75 28.11 15.51
N LYS A 400 -7.98 27.02 15.61
CA LYS A 400 -7.11 26.67 16.74
C LYS A 400 -5.86 25.96 16.21
N PRO A 401 -4.69 26.09 16.86
CA PRO A 401 -3.48 25.36 16.46
C PRO A 401 -3.69 23.84 16.44
N GLY A 402 -2.91 23.17 15.58
CA GLY A 402 -2.95 21.73 15.34
C GLY A 402 -4.17 21.22 14.58
N TRP A 403 -4.21 19.93 14.27
CA TRP A 403 -5.28 19.35 13.45
C TRP A 403 -6.55 19.08 14.25
N ASN A 404 -7.67 19.68 13.87
CA ASN A 404 -8.97 19.52 14.54
C ASN A 404 -10.12 19.23 13.55
N ASP A 405 -11.32 18.97 14.07
CA ASP A 405 -12.51 18.63 13.26
C ASP A 405 -12.88 19.72 12.25
N SER A 406 -12.65 20.99 12.58
CA SER A 406 -12.88 22.11 11.65
C SER A 406 -11.88 22.07 10.49
N ASP A 407 -10.61 21.72 10.75
CA ASP A 407 -9.61 21.55 9.69
C ASP A 407 -9.94 20.36 8.79
N LEU A 408 -10.37 19.23 9.38
CA LEU A 408 -10.84 18.07 8.63
C LEU A 408 -12.06 18.41 7.75
N ALA A 409 -12.98 19.25 8.24
CA ALA A 409 -14.13 19.71 7.47
C ALA A 409 -13.71 20.64 6.32
N ASN A 410 -12.83 21.62 6.59
CA ASN A 410 -12.33 22.53 5.55
C ASN A 410 -11.52 21.79 4.48
N ALA A 411 -10.74 20.78 4.85
CA ALA A 411 -10.02 19.93 3.91
C ALA A 411 -10.95 19.19 2.95
N LYS A 412 -12.08 18.69 3.45
CA LYS A 412 -13.12 18.04 2.61
C LYS A 412 -13.79 19.04 1.67
N VAL A 413 -14.11 20.24 2.16
CA VAL A 413 -14.66 21.33 1.33
C VAL A 413 -13.67 21.76 0.25
N TYR A 414 -12.37 21.81 0.57
CA TYR A 414 -11.32 22.09 -0.42
C TYR A 414 -11.32 21.02 -1.51
N PHE A 415 -11.38 19.74 -1.14
CA PHE A 415 -11.43 18.62 -2.10
C PHE A 415 -12.65 18.68 -3.03
N GLU A 416 -13.82 19.01 -2.48
CA GLU A 416 -15.03 19.17 -3.28
C GLU A 416 -14.91 20.34 -4.24
N ARG A 417 -14.40 21.49 -3.77
CA ARG A 417 -14.32 22.73 -4.54
C ARG A 417 -13.24 22.71 -5.62
N VAL A 418 -12.07 22.15 -5.32
CA VAL A 418 -10.89 22.20 -6.20
C VAL A 418 -10.82 20.98 -7.11
N TYR A 419 -11.14 19.79 -6.58
CA TYR A 419 -11.00 18.53 -7.32
C TYR A 419 -12.34 17.89 -7.71
N GLY A 420 -13.48 18.43 -7.27
CA GLY A 420 -14.80 17.85 -7.52
C GLY A 420 -15.04 16.53 -6.78
N ILE A 421 -14.25 16.24 -5.74
CA ILE A 421 -14.29 14.96 -5.02
C ILE A 421 -15.01 15.15 -3.68
N TRP A 422 -16.13 14.46 -3.50
CA TRP A 422 -16.79 14.33 -2.20
C TRP A 422 -16.81 12.86 -1.75
N SER A 423 -15.84 12.49 -0.89
CA SER A 423 -15.76 11.14 -0.31
C SER A 423 -15.25 11.18 1.14
N PRO A 424 -16.10 11.58 2.11
CA PRO A 424 -15.67 11.89 3.47
C PRO A 424 -14.96 10.76 4.22
N THR A 425 -15.38 9.51 3.99
CA THR A 425 -14.80 8.31 4.63
C THR A 425 -13.42 8.02 4.06
N LYS A 426 -13.30 7.93 2.73
CA LYS A 426 -12.03 7.65 2.04
C LYS A 426 -10.98 8.74 2.30
N PHE A 427 -11.41 9.99 2.44
CA PHE A 427 -10.52 11.11 2.73
C PHE A 427 -9.73 10.92 4.02
N LYS A 428 -10.39 10.50 5.11
CA LYS A 428 -9.73 10.32 6.41
C LYS A 428 -8.65 9.23 6.33
N ASP A 429 -8.97 8.11 5.70
CA ASP A 429 -8.05 6.98 5.56
C ASP A 429 -6.87 7.34 4.65
N ALA A 430 -7.12 8.01 3.52
CA ALA A 430 -6.07 8.48 2.62
C ALA A 430 -5.15 9.51 3.30
N LEU A 431 -5.73 10.46 4.05
CA LEU A 431 -4.96 11.45 4.78
C LEU A 431 -4.05 10.79 5.80
N LEU A 432 -4.60 9.91 6.64
CA LEU A 432 -3.82 9.19 7.66
C LEU A 432 -2.72 8.34 7.00
N ALA A 433 -3.03 7.61 5.93
CA ALA A 433 -2.07 6.80 5.21
C ALA A 433 -0.89 7.63 4.70
N VAL A 434 -1.15 8.75 4.01
CA VAL A 434 -0.09 9.60 3.44
C VAL A 434 0.75 10.27 4.52
N VAL A 435 0.14 10.87 5.54
CA VAL A 435 0.91 11.63 6.53
C VAL A 435 1.74 10.71 7.44
N SER A 436 1.23 9.52 7.76
CA SER A 436 1.95 8.56 8.60
C SER A 436 3.07 7.81 7.86
N SER A 437 3.02 7.71 6.53
CA SER A 437 4.10 7.10 5.74
C SER A 437 5.15 8.11 5.27
N ASP A 438 4.72 9.31 4.88
CA ASP A 438 5.57 10.22 4.10
C ASP A 438 6.01 11.47 4.89
N ARG A 439 5.34 11.79 6.01
CA ARG A 439 5.46 13.11 6.69
C ARG A 439 5.46 13.00 8.21
N LEU A 440 6.42 12.24 8.74
CA LEU A 440 6.64 12.12 10.17
C LEU A 440 7.29 13.39 10.74
N TYR A 441 6.81 13.81 11.90
CA TYR A 441 7.27 15.00 12.62
C TYR A 441 7.36 14.70 14.11
N HIS A 442 8.46 15.11 14.76
CA HIS A 442 8.59 14.98 16.20
C HIS A 442 9.03 16.32 16.83
N PRO A 443 8.12 17.06 17.48
CA PRO A 443 8.35 18.45 17.90
C PRO A 443 9.58 18.65 18.81
N ILE A 444 9.82 17.70 19.72
CA ILE A 444 10.95 17.79 20.66
C ILE A 444 12.27 17.38 20.02
N LYS A 445 12.27 16.44 19.06
CA LYS A 445 13.50 16.05 18.35
C LYS A 445 13.96 17.19 17.44
N ASP A 446 13.00 17.85 16.78
CA ASP A 446 13.26 19.04 15.97
C ASP A 446 13.81 20.18 16.81
N TYR A 447 13.24 20.41 18.01
CA TYR A 447 13.79 21.35 18.98
C TYR A 447 15.20 20.96 19.42
N PHE A 448 15.44 19.70 19.79
CA PHE A 448 16.78 19.22 20.17
C PHE A 448 17.81 19.39 19.07
N ALA A 449 17.42 19.22 17.81
CA ALA A 449 18.30 19.39 16.66
C ALA A 449 18.80 20.84 16.50
N THR A 450 18.12 21.83 17.08
CA THR A 450 18.60 23.23 17.07
C THR A 450 19.57 23.55 18.22
N LEU A 451 19.67 22.69 19.23
CA LEU A 451 20.44 22.95 20.44
C LEU A 451 21.91 22.56 20.28
N HIS A 452 22.80 23.41 20.79
CA HIS A 452 24.25 23.20 20.79
C HIS A 452 24.78 23.52 22.19
N TRP A 453 25.45 22.56 22.82
CA TRP A 453 25.98 22.73 24.17
C TRP A 453 27.24 23.60 24.15
N ASP A 454 27.30 24.57 25.04
CA ASP A 454 28.42 25.51 25.17
C ASP A 454 29.57 25.00 26.05
N GLY A 455 29.47 23.76 26.56
CA GLY A 455 30.50 23.13 27.39
C GLY A 455 30.46 23.54 28.86
N GLN A 456 29.51 24.37 29.29
CA GLN A 456 29.36 24.73 30.71
C GLN A 456 28.36 23.80 31.41
N GLU A 457 28.81 23.19 32.50
CA GLU A 457 27.99 22.35 33.37
C GLU A 457 27.06 23.21 34.23
N ARG A 458 25.74 22.99 34.09
CA ARG A 458 24.69 23.74 34.80
C ARG A 458 23.76 22.83 35.56
N ILE A 459 23.44 21.67 35.00
CA ILE A 459 22.39 20.78 35.52
C ILE A 459 22.57 20.45 36.99
N ASP A 460 23.78 20.06 37.39
CA ASP A 460 24.12 19.66 38.76
C ASP A 460 23.82 20.73 39.80
N THR A 461 23.93 22.00 39.41
CA THR A 461 23.76 23.13 40.33
C THR A 461 22.38 23.77 40.26
N LEU A 462 21.47 23.27 39.42
CA LEU A 462 20.14 23.87 39.21
C LEU A 462 19.35 24.02 40.51
N LEU A 463 19.14 22.93 41.23
CA LEU A 463 18.35 22.95 42.47
C LEU A 463 19.05 23.76 43.58
N ILE A 464 20.38 23.83 43.54
CA ILE A 464 21.17 24.60 44.51
C ILE A 464 21.03 26.09 44.22
N ASN A 465 21.27 26.52 42.99
CA ASN A 465 21.28 27.93 42.61
C ASN A 465 19.88 28.55 42.59
N TYR A 466 18.85 27.81 42.15
CA TYR A 466 17.49 28.35 42.01
C TYR A 466 16.58 28.13 43.23
N PHE A 467 16.91 27.17 44.10
CA PHE A 467 16.07 26.86 45.26
C PHE A 467 16.82 26.82 46.60
N GLY A 468 18.15 26.94 46.60
CA GLY A 468 18.95 26.84 47.83
C GLY A 468 19.02 25.43 48.38
N ALA A 469 18.81 24.40 47.57
CA ALA A 469 18.94 23.01 48.01
C ALA A 469 20.36 22.73 48.51
N LYS A 470 20.49 21.80 49.47
CA LYS A 470 21.81 21.38 50.00
C LYS A 470 22.68 20.87 48.86
N ASP A 471 23.90 21.39 48.74
CA ASP A 471 24.87 20.89 47.79
C ASP A 471 25.39 19.52 48.26
N SER A 472 24.96 18.47 47.56
CA SER A 472 25.32 17.09 47.86
C SER A 472 25.42 16.28 46.57
N PRO A 473 26.19 15.18 46.55
CA PRO A 473 26.21 14.26 45.41
C PRO A 473 24.81 13.78 45.01
N TYR A 474 23.94 13.53 46.00
CA TYR A 474 22.55 13.16 45.77
C TYR A 474 21.77 14.25 45.05
N THR A 475 21.80 15.50 45.54
CA THR A 475 21.08 16.64 44.93
C THR A 475 21.48 16.85 43.47
N ARG A 476 22.78 16.77 43.18
CA ARG A 476 23.33 16.90 41.82
C ARG A 476 22.86 15.74 40.93
N ALA A 477 22.98 14.51 41.43
CA ALA A 477 22.64 13.30 40.68
C ALA A 477 21.14 13.21 40.34
N VAL A 478 20.23 13.55 41.26
CA VAL A 478 18.79 13.38 41.01
C VAL A 478 18.27 14.31 39.92
N ILE A 479 18.66 15.59 39.93
CA ILE A 479 18.24 16.51 38.85
C ILE A 479 18.86 16.11 37.52
N ARG A 480 20.14 15.72 37.51
CA ARG A 480 20.82 15.23 36.30
C ARG A 480 20.12 14.04 35.70
N LYS A 481 19.92 12.98 36.47
CA LYS A 481 19.28 11.75 36.01
C LYS A 481 17.83 11.97 35.60
N THR A 482 17.09 12.87 36.26
CA THR A 482 15.73 13.24 35.85
C THR A 482 15.69 13.91 34.47
N LEU A 483 16.56 14.89 34.21
CA LEU A 483 16.60 15.60 32.92
C LEU A 483 17.13 14.69 31.80
N VAL A 484 18.19 13.92 32.07
CA VAL A 484 18.71 12.93 31.11
C VAL A 484 17.66 11.86 30.82
N ALA A 485 16.88 11.41 31.80
CA ALA A 485 15.78 10.47 31.56
C ALA A 485 14.68 11.05 30.66
N ALA A 486 14.41 12.36 30.78
CA ALA A 486 13.47 13.06 29.90
C ALA A 486 13.95 13.02 28.45
N VAL A 487 15.23 13.29 28.21
CA VAL A 487 15.87 13.17 26.89
C VAL A 487 15.85 11.72 26.39
N ALA A 488 16.23 10.77 27.24
CA ALA A 488 16.29 9.35 26.90
C ALA A 488 14.93 8.80 26.45
N ARG A 489 13.81 9.27 27.04
CA ARG A 489 12.46 8.87 26.63
C ARG A 489 12.02 9.42 25.28
N ILE A 490 12.65 10.48 24.77
CA ILE A 490 12.40 11.00 23.42
C ILE A 490 13.15 10.17 22.35
N TYR A 491 14.42 9.86 22.59
CA TYR A 491 15.22 9.08 21.65
C TYR A 491 15.01 7.56 21.75
N LYS A 492 14.67 7.06 22.94
CA LYS A 492 14.37 5.66 23.23
C LYS A 492 13.08 5.53 24.05
N PRO A 493 11.91 5.73 23.42
CA PRO A 493 10.62 5.60 24.09
C PRO A 493 10.49 4.29 24.86
N GLY A 494 9.94 4.38 26.07
CA GLY A 494 9.79 3.24 26.97
C GLY A 494 11.05 2.81 27.73
N VAL A 495 12.17 3.54 27.62
CA VAL A 495 13.32 3.32 28.50
C VAL A 495 12.90 3.38 29.98
N LYS A 496 13.44 2.46 30.78
CA LYS A 496 13.07 2.32 32.19
C LYS A 496 13.52 3.55 32.97
N PHE A 497 12.55 4.23 33.57
CA PHE A 497 12.77 5.31 34.53
C PHE A 497 11.56 5.34 35.47
N ASP A 498 11.70 4.69 36.61
CA ASP A 498 10.62 4.49 37.60
C ASP A 498 10.79 5.37 38.85
N SER A 499 11.49 6.50 38.70
CA SER A 499 11.77 7.47 39.77
C SER A 499 11.11 8.83 39.50
N ILE A 500 10.77 9.55 40.56
CA ILE A 500 10.09 10.85 40.55
C ILE A 500 10.93 11.81 41.38
N LEU A 501 11.43 12.87 40.76
CA LEU A 501 12.00 13.99 41.51
C LEU A 501 10.87 14.76 42.19
N VAL A 502 10.97 14.93 43.50
CA VAL A 502 9.96 15.65 44.30
C VAL A 502 10.61 16.86 44.96
N LEU A 503 10.19 18.05 44.58
CA LEU A 503 10.65 19.29 45.22
C LEU A 503 9.80 19.58 46.45
N ASN A 504 10.41 19.50 47.63
CA ASN A 504 9.75 19.76 48.92
C ASN A 504 10.21 21.09 49.53
N GLY A 505 9.30 22.04 49.69
CA GLY A 505 9.61 23.29 50.40
C GLY A 505 8.44 24.26 50.41
N PRO A 506 8.63 25.49 50.89
CA PRO A 506 7.55 26.44 51.11
C PRO A 506 6.70 26.73 49.86
N GLN A 507 5.43 27.07 50.08
CA GLN A 507 4.55 27.51 49.00
C GLN A 507 5.05 28.85 48.41
N GLY A 508 4.84 29.06 47.11
CA GLY A 508 5.20 30.32 46.44
C GLY A 508 6.65 30.41 45.96
N MET A 509 7.48 29.40 46.19
CA MET A 509 8.89 29.40 45.74
C MET A 509 9.09 29.05 44.25
N GLY A 510 8.03 28.97 43.43
CA GLY A 510 8.15 28.73 41.98
C GLY A 510 8.45 27.29 41.56
N LYS A 511 8.16 26.28 42.40
CA LYS A 511 8.41 24.85 42.09
C LYS A 511 7.71 24.38 40.80
N SER A 512 6.41 24.62 40.67
CA SER A 512 5.66 24.27 39.46
C SER A 512 6.11 25.11 38.25
N THR A 513 6.40 26.39 38.48
CA THR A 513 6.93 27.31 37.45
C THR A 513 8.26 26.83 36.88
N PHE A 514 9.15 26.29 37.71
CA PHE A 514 10.42 25.70 37.28
C PHE A 514 10.22 24.56 36.28
N PHE A 515 9.34 23.61 36.60
CA PHE A 515 9.03 22.50 35.70
C PHE A 515 8.31 22.97 34.44
N ALA A 516 7.43 23.97 34.54
CA ALA A 516 6.77 24.58 33.39
C ALA A 516 7.77 25.24 32.43
N ILE A 517 8.76 25.98 32.96
CA ILE A 517 9.81 26.61 32.15
C ILE A 517 10.67 25.55 31.45
N LEU A 518 11.07 24.49 32.17
CA LEU A 518 11.84 23.38 31.60
C LEU A 518 11.06 22.62 30.52
N GLY A 519 9.78 22.32 30.76
CA GLY A 519 8.93 21.58 29.83
C GLY A 519 8.40 22.40 28.65
N LYS A 520 8.52 23.73 28.71
CA LYS A 520 8.00 24.68 27.70
C LYS A 520 6.52 24.39 27.39
N GLN A 521 6.16 24.33 26.11
CA GLN A 521 4.81 24.00 25.64
C GLN A 521 4.42 22.52 25.82
N TRP A 522 5.35 21.66 26.24
CA TRP A 522 5.12 20.23 26.48
C TRP A 522 5.03 19.92 27.98
N PHE A 523 4.77 20.92 28.82
CA PHE A 523 4.52 20.74 30.24
C PHE A 523 3.02 20.54 30.53
N SER A 524 2.70 19.69 31.50
CA SER A 524 1.35 19.60 32.06
C SER A 524 1.34 19.31 33.55
N ASP A 525 0.46 19.98 34.29
CA ASP A 525 0.16 19.75 35.71
C ASP A 525 -1.25 19.12 35.91
N SER A 526 -1.88 18.70 34.81
CA SER A 526 -3.26 18.20 34.80
C SER A 526 -3.41 16.71 35.20
N LEU A 527 -2.29 16.04 35.47
CA LEU A 527 -2.24 14.64 35.84
C LEU A 527 -2.54 14.50 37.33
N SER A 528 -3.77 14.07 37.65
CA SER A 528 -4.14 13.77 39.02
C SER A 528 -3.94 12.29 39.34
N ILE A 529 -3.84 11.98 40.63
CA ILE A 529 -3.68 10.61 41.12
C ILE A 529 -4.90 9.74 40.82
N SER A 530 -6.10 10.33 40.78
CA SER A 530 -7.32 9.61 40.44
C SER A 530 -7.30 9.13 38.98
N ASP A 531 -6.70 9.91 38.06
CA ASP A 531 -6.55 9.51 36.66
C ASP A 531 -5.69 8.25 36.51
N MET A 532 -4.66 8.08 37.34
CA MET A 532 -3.68 6.99 37.24
C MET A 532 -4.27 5.59 37.46
N ARG A 533 -5.51 5.51 37.94
CA ARG A 533 -6.25 4.25 38.12
C ARG A 533 -6.90 3.75 36.84
N ASP A 534 -7.09 4.61 35.84
CA ASP A 534 -7.81 4.29 34.60
C ASP A 534 -6.98 4.66 33.35
N LYS A 535 -7.53 4.39 32.17
CA LYS A 535 -6.95 4.71 30.86
C LYS A 535 -6.77 6.21 30.62
N THR A 536 -7.48 7.06 31.36
CA THR A 536 -7.44 8.53 31.18
C THR A 536 -6.06 9.11 31.46
N ALA A 537 -5.31 8.52 32.41
CA ALA A 537 -3.93 8.96 32.65
C ALA A 537 -3.04 8.72 31.43
N ALA A 538 -3.17 7.58 30.76
CA ALA A 538 -2.39 7.28 29.55
C ALA A 538 -2.72 8.25 28.41
N GLU A 539 -4.00 8.60 28.23
CA GLU A 539 -4.43 9.62 27.27
C GLU A 539 -3.83 11.00 27.59
N LYS A 540 -3.77 11.39 28.86
CA LYS A 540 -3.14 12.65 29.32
C LYS A 540 -1.62 12.68 29.15
N LEU A 541 -0.95 11.54 29.06
CA LEU A 541 0.50 11.50 28.80
C LEU A 541 0.85 11.94 27.37
N LEU A 542 -0.04 11.69 26.40
CA LEU A 542 0.21 12.02 25.00
C LEU A 542 0.42 13.52 24.82
N GLY A 543 1.48 13.88 24.08
CA GLY A 543 1.81 15.28 23.80
C GLY A 543 2.43 16.06 24.96
N ASN A 544 2.68 15.44 26.11
CA ASN A 544 3.32 16.06 27.28
C ASN A 544 4.65 15.38 27.59
N TRP A 545 5.71 16.16 27.81
CA TRP A 545 7.07 15.69 28.04
C TRP A 545 7.42 15.65 29.53
N ILE A 546 7.02 16.69 30.27
CA ILE A 546 7.16 16.76 31.71
C ILE A 546 5.77 16.90 32.31
N LEU A 547 5.40 15.94 33.14
CA LEU A 547 4.14 15.97 33.86
C LEU A 547 4.40 16.15 35.35
N GLU A 548 3.83 17.20 35.92
CA GLU A 548 3.88 17.46 37.36
C GLU A 548 2.66 16.83 38.05
N ILE A 549 2.91 16.11 39.14
CA ILE A 549 1.91 15.81 40.16
C ILE A 549 1.95 16.95 41.17
N SER A 550 1.05 17.91 41.00
CA SER A 550 0.88 19.04 41.91
C SER A 550 0.25 18.57 43.23
N GLU A 551 0.71 19.15 44.34
CA GLU A 551 0.19 18.91 45.69
C GLU A 551 0.24 17.44 46.14
N MET A 552 1.43 16.89 46.30
CA MET A 552 1.59 15.57 46.94
C MET A 552 1.22 15.53 48.44
N ASN A 553 0.70 16.62 48.99
CA ASN A 553 0.27 16.72 50.37
C ASN A 553 -1.07 16.00 50.57
N GLY A 554 -1.15 15.11 51.57
CA GLY A 554 -2.39 14.43 51.91
C GLY A 554 -2.72 13.20 51.05
N ILE A 555 -1.80 12.76 50.17
CA ILE A 555 -1.94 11.52 49.42
C ILE A 555 -2.17 10.35 50.40
N ARG A 556 -3.19 9.54 50.16
CA ARG A 556 -3.47 8.35 50.97
C ARG A 556 -2.47 7.24 50.65
N LYS A 557 -2.22 6.32 51.59
CA LYS A 557 -1.36 5.16 51.34
C LYS A 557 -1.75 4.36 50.07
N THR A 558 -3.05 4.19 49.84
CA THR A 558 -3.57 3.49 48.65
C THR A 558 -3.28 4.22 47.34
N GLU A 559 -3.16 5.54 47.39
CA GLU A 559 -2.83 6.38 46.24
C GLU A 559 -1.34 6.36 45.93
N VAL A 560 -0.47 6.30 46.95
CA VAL A 560 0.98 6.11 46.76
C VAL A 560 1.28 4.83 45.96
N GLU A 561 0.58 3.73 46.25
CA GLU A 561 0.73 2.47 45.48
C GLU A 561 0.28 2.60 44.03
N VAL A 562 -0.77 3.37 43.75
CA VAL A 562 -1.23 3.68 42.39
C VAL A 562 -0.15 4.45 41.63
N VAL A 563 0.42 5.49 42.24
CA VAL A 563 1.52 6.28 41.64
C VAL A 563 2.73 5.40 41.36
N LYS A 564 3.15 4.57 42.32
CA LYS A 564 4.28 3.63 42.16
C LYS A 564 4.05 2.66 40.99
N SER A 565 2.86 2.08 40.91
CA SER A 565 2.47 1.17 39.82
C SER A 565 2.47 1.90 38.47
N PHE A 566 1.88 3.10 38.42
CA PHE A 566 1.80 3.91 37.22
C PHE A 566 3.20 4.30 36.73
N VAL A 567 4.06 4.87 37.56
CA VAL A 567 5.40 5.35 37.20
C VAL A 567 6.33 4.22 36.72
N THR A 568 6.12 2.99 37.20
CA THR A 568 6.93 1.83 36.79
C THR A 568 6.65 1.35 35.35
N ARG A 569 5.52 1.73 34.75
CA ARG A 569 5.16 1.29 33.38
C ARG A 569 6.15 1.88 32.36
N GLN A 570 6.47 1.09 31.35
CA GLN A 570 7.31 1.48 30.20
C GLN A 570 6.48 1.71 28.93
N ASP A 571 5.31 1.10 28.88
CA ASP A 571 4.39 1.10 27.74
C ASP A 571 2.97 1.19 28.29
N ASP A 572 2.21 2.15 27.80
CA ASP A 572 0.81 2.33 28.14
C ASP A 572 -0.04 1.80 26.98
N LYS A 573 -0.78 0.72 27.22
CA LYS A 573 -1.66 0.09 26.22
C LYS A 573 -3.08 0.56 26.38
N PHE A 574 -3.57 1.34 25.42
CA PHE A 574 -4.95 1.83 25.44
C PHE A 574 -5.48 2.02 24.02
N ARG A 575 -6.78 2.22 23.93
CA ARG A 575 -7.46 2.57 22.69
C ARG A 575 -7.80 4.04 22.76
N GLN A 576 -7.18 4.86 21.90
CA GLN A 576 -7.54 6.26 21.76
C GLN A 576 -9.04 6.42 21.47
N ALA A 577 -9.64 7.55 21.85
CA ALA A 577 -11.03 7.84 21.55
C ALA A 577 -11.31 7.67 20.04
N TYR A 578 -12.36 6.93 19.69
CA TYR A 578 -12.72 6.56 18.31
C TYR A 578 -11.73 5.66 17.56
N GLY A 579 -10.66 5.20 18.21
CA GLY A 579 -9.79 4.14 17.69
C GLY A 579 -10.50 2.79 17.69
N VAL A 580 -10.13 1.91 16.76
CA VAL A 580 -10.68 0.55 16.66
C VAL A 580 -9.83 -0.44 17.45
N ASN A 581 -8.51 -0.25 17.44
CA ASN A 581 -7.52 -1.16 18.02
C ASN A 581 -6.97 -0.61 19.34
N VAL A 582 -6.56 -1.52 20.23
CA VAL A 582 -5.71 -1.16 21.38
C VAL A 582 -4.29 -1.05 20.86
N GLU A 583 -3.66 0.10 21.08
CA GLU A 583 -2.33 0.42 20.60
C GLU A 583 -1.33 0.44 21.76
N SER A 584 -0.06 0.22 21.43
CA SER A 584 1.07 0.31 22.36
C SER A 584 1.66 1.71 22.24
N HIS A 585 1.75 2.41 23.38
CA HIS A 585 2.36 3.73 23.47
C HIS A 585 3.53 3.68 24.47
N PRO A 586 4.75 3.38 24.01
CA PRO A 586 5.94 3.46 24.83
C PRO A 586 6.13 4.86 25.41
N ARG A 587 6.52 4.97 26.68
CA ARG A 587 6.57 6.27 27.38
C ARG A 587 7.61 7.22 26.81
N LYS A 588 7.15 8.42 26.45
CA LYS A 588 7.94 9.54 25.91
C LYS A 588 8.13 10.70 26.91
N CYS A 589 7.59 10.56 28.13
CA CYS A 589 7.49 11.65 29.12
C CYS A 589 8.08 11.26 30.48
N ILE A 590 8.43 12.21 31.34
CA ILE A 590 8.77 11.98 32.75
C ILE A 590 7.70 12.55 33.68
N ILE A 591 7.69 12.06 34.92
CA ILE A 591 6.79 12.52 35.97
C ILE A 591 7.64 13.13 37.08
N VAL A 592 7.28 14.33 37.50
CA VAL A 592 7.89 15.09 38.59
C VAL A 592 6.83 15.44 39.63
N GLY A 593 7.25 15.79 40.84
CA GLY A 593 6.33 16.13 41.93
C GLY A 593 6.74 17.42 42.63
N SER A 594 5.75 18.10 43.19
CA SER A 594 5.98 19.21 44.11
C SER A 594 5.10 19.07 45.36
N THR A 595 5.63 19.55 46.48
CA THR A 595 4.95 19.48 47.78
C THR A 595 5.31 20.70 48.63
N ASN A 596 4.33 21.11 49.43
CA ASN A 596 4.48 22.18 50.42
C ASN A 596 4.57 21.62 51.86
N SER A 597 4.66 20.29 52.05
CA SER A 597 4.64 19.68 53.39
C SER A 597 6.03 19.68 54.01
N GLU A 598 6.22 20.55 54.99
CA GLU A 598 7.41 20.55 55.84
C GLU A 598 7.46 19.32 56.77
N GLY A 599 6.29 18.78 57.15
CA GLY A 599 6.16 17.59 58.01
C GLY A 599 6.31 16.25 57.27
N GLY A 600 6.68 16.24 55.98
CA GLY A 600 6.78 15.04 55.16
C GLY A 600 5.48 14.72 54.40
N PHE A 601 5.60 13.95 53.32
CA PHE A 601 4.49 13.61 52.40
C PHE A 601 4.39 12.09 52.13
N LEU A 602 5.39 11.31 52.51
CA LEU A 602 5.39 9.86 52.34
C LEU A 602 4.73 9.20 53.54
N ARG A 603 3.67 8.42 53.28
CA ARG A 603 2.96 7.66 54.33
C ARG A 603 3.26 6.17 54.33
N ASP A 604 3.79 5.66 53.23
CA ASP A 604 4.09 4.23 53.13
C ASP A 604 5.51 3.94 53.60
N VAL A 605 5.68 2.91 54.41
CA VAL A 605 6.98 2.47 54.96
C VAL A 605 7.77 1.60 54.00
N THR A 606 7.19 1.22 52.86
CA THR A 606 7.77 0.32 51.88
C THR A 606 7.80 0.94 50.48
N GLY A 607 8.84 0.67 49.70
CA GLY A 607 8.84 1.01 48.27
C GLY A 607 8.96 2.50 47.92
N ASN A 608 9.38 3.35 48.88
CA ASN A 608 9.61 4.79 48.65
C ASN A 608 10.81 5.11 47.76
N ARG A 609 11.60 4.10 47.37
CA ARG A 609 12.76 4.23 46.47
C ARG A 609 12.49 4.98 45.15
N ARG A 610 11.23 5.06 44.75
CA ARG A 610 10.75 5.73 43.53
C ARG A 610 10.59 7.24 43.71
N PHE A 611 10.64 7.75 44.92
CA PHE A 611 10.57 9.17 45.20
C PHE A 611 11.98 9.66 45.55
N TRP A 612 12.43 10.68 44.85
CA TRP A 612 13.68 11.40 45.11
C TRP A 612 13.32 12.76 45.71
N PRO A 613 13.00 12.82 47.01
CA PRO A 613 12.70 14.08 47.67
C PRO A 613 13.97 14.94 47.73
N VAL A 614 13.83 16.21 47.38
CA VAL A 614 14.86 17.24 47.55
C VAL A 614 14.24 18.39 48.32
N HIS A 615 14.82 18.70 49.49
CA HIS A 615 14.42 19.88 50.26
C HIS A 615 14.89 21.16 49.56
N VAL A 616 13.95 22.04 49.28
CA VAL A 616 14.13 23.30 48.55
C VAL A 616 13.64 24.47 49.42
N PRO A 617 14.50 25.06 50.26
CA PRO A 617 14.09 26.10 51.21
C PRO A 617 13.65 27.40 50.53
N GLY A 618 13.99 27.60 49.26
CA GLY A 618 13.66 28.80 48.51
C GLY A 618 14.68 29.94 48.69
N THR A 619 15.83 29.65 49.29
CA THR A 619 16.92 30.60 49.55
C THR A 619 17.99 30.57 48.44
N GLY A 620 17.57 30.24 47.21
CA GLY A 620 18.46 30.20 46.04
C GLY A 620 19.06 31.57 45.72
N LYS A 621 20.17 31.57 44.97
CA LYS A 621 20.79 32.77 44.41
C LYS A 621 19.89 33.47 43.38
N HIS A 622 19.09 32.68 42.67
CA HIS A 622 18.16 33.12 41.65
C HIS A 622 16.77 32.57 41.94
N HIS A 623 15.74 33.23 41.43
CA HIS A 623 14.38 32.68 41.49
C HIS A 623 14.11 31.75 40.30
N PRO A 624 13.30 30.68 40.46
CA PRO A 624 13.08 29.73 39.36
C PRO A 624 12.41 30.32 38.11
N TRP A 625 11.65 31.41 38.23
CA TRP A 625 11.08 32.13 37.09
C TRP A 625 12.09 33.02 36.33
N GLU A 626 13.31 33.13 36.83
CA GLU A 626 14.43 33.84 36.18
C GLU A 626 15.30 32.88 35.35
N LEU A 627 14.89 31.61 35.19
CA LEU A 627 15.62 30.61 34.42
C LEU A 627 15.57 30.92 32.92
N ASP A 628 16.67 31.48 32.38
CA ASP A 628 16.81 31.90 30.98
C ASP A 628 17.65 30.94 30.11
N CYS A 629 18.43 30.06 30.75
CA CYS A 629 19.35 29.13 30.09
C CYS A 629 18.76 27.73 29.78
N VAL A 630 17.44 27.61 29.64
CA VAL A 630 16.72 26.34 29.39
C VAL A 630 17.29 25.56 28.21
N ASP A 631 17.63 26.25 27.12
CA ASP A 631 18.16 25.64 25.91
C ASP A 631 19.55 25.02 26.14
N GLN A 632 20.39 25.66 26.97
CA GLN A 632 21.70 25.10 27.35
C GLN A 632 21.58 23.95 28.34
N ILE A 633 20.60 23.98 29.25
CA ILE A 633 20.30 22.87 30.17
C ILE A 633 19.91 21.62 29.37
N TRP A 634 19.05 21.77 28.36
CA TRP A 634 18.69 20.63 27.53
C TRP A 634 19.84 20.18 26.62
N ALA A 635 20.66 21.09 26.10
CA ALA A 635 21.86 20.74 25.35
C ALA A 635 22.86 19.92 26.19
N GLU A 636 23.09 20.31 27.44
CA GLU A 636 23.91 19.55 28.41
C GLU A 636 23.30 18.17 28.70
N ALA A 637 21.98 18.08 28.90
CA ALA A 637 21.30 16.80 29.15
C ALA A 637 21.39 15.85 27.94
N ILE A 638 21.35 16.37 26.71
CA ILE A 638 21.57 15.60 25.49
C ILE A 638 23.01 15.10 25.41
N HIS A 639 23.99 15.94 25.74
CA HIS A 639 25.38 15.53 25.81
C HIS A 639 25.59 14.38 26.80
N LEU A 640 25.08 14.51 28.04
CA LEU A 640 25.16 13.47 29.06
C LEU A 640 24.42 12.17 28.67
N TYR A 641 23.30 12.27 27.96
CA TYR A 641 22.62 11.10 27.40
C TYR A 641 23.51 10.36 26.38
N ASN A 642 24.20 11.09 25.51
CA ASN A 642 25.09 10.52 24.51
C ASN A 642 26.35 9.88 25.14
N GLU A 643 26.84 10.43 26.26
CA GLU A 643 27.91 9.85 27.08
C GLU A 643 27.45 8.60 27.88
N GLY A 644 26.14 8.31 27.90
CA GLY A 644 25.59 7.10 28.51
C GLY A 644 25.31 7.21 30.01
N GLU A 645 24.98 8.40 30.50
CA GLU A 645 24.62 8.64 31.91
C GLU A 645 23.55 7.64 32.40
N GLU A 646 23.85 6.98 33.53
CA GLU A 646 22.95 5.99 34.11
C GLU A 646 21.72 6.65 34.75
N LEU A 647 20.52 6.18 34.44
CA LEU A 647 19.26 6.79 34.89
C LEU A 647 18.82 6.38 36.31
N PHE A 648 19.68 5.74 37.08
CA PHE A 648 19.39 5.25 38.44
C PHE A 648 20.55 5.54 39.40
N LEU A 649 20.25 5.66 40.69
CA LEU A 649 21.23 5.97 41.74
C LEU A 649 21.97 4.70 42.19
N LYS A 650 23.26 4.83 42.52
CA LYS A 650 24.11 3.75 43.06
C LYS A 650 24.98 4.27 44.22
N GLY A 651 25.48 3.34 45.03
CA GLY A 651 26.45 3.63 46.09
C GLY A 651 25.96 4.71 47.06
N ALA A 652 26.82 5.68 47.35
CA ALA A 652 26.55 6.76 48.29
C ALA A 652 25.30 7.60 47.92
N GLU A 653 25.02 7.80 46.63
CA GLU A 653 23.82 8.54 46.19
C GLU A 653 22.53 7.81 46.56
N ALA A 654 22.53 6.47 46.45
CA ALA A 654 21.38 5.65 46.80
C ALA A 654 21.17 5.56 48.32
N GLU A 655 22.26 5.56 49.09
CA GLU A 655 22.21 5.62 50.56
C GLU A 655 21.65 6.95 51.05
N GLU A 656 22.11 8.07 50.48
CA GLU A 656 21.58 9.40 50.80
C GLU A 656 20.12 9.54 50.36
N ALA A 657 19.74 9.01 49.20
CA ALA A 657 18.35 8.97 48.75
C ALA A 657 17.44 8.26 49.77
N TYR A 658 17.92 7.17 50.39
CA TYR A 658 17.17 6.46 51.43
C TYR A 658 16.95 7.33 52.67
N LYS A 659 17.98 8.06 53.13
CA LYS A 659 17.86 9.01 54.25
C LYS A 659 16.85 10.12 53.93
N MET A 660 16.96 10.74 52.76
CA MET A 660 16.03 11.78 52.33
C MET A 660 14.58 11.27 52.21
N GLN A 661 14.39 10.01 51.81
CA GLN A 661 13.07 9.34 51.81
C GLN A 661 12.53 9.11 53.22
N GLN A 662 13.37 8.76 54.19
CA GLN A 662 12.98 8.64 55.60
C GLN A 662 12.60 9.99 56.19
N GLU A 663 13.41 11.03 55.93
CA GLU A 663 13.11 12.40 56.35
C GLU A 663 11.81 12.93 55.74
N ALA A 664 11.49 12.54 54.50
CA ALA A 664 10.25 12.90 53.82
C ALA A 664 9.02 12.10 54.27
N MET A 665 9.15 11.14 55.20
CA MET A 665 8.00 10.46 55.82
C MET A 665 7.19 11.46 56.65
N GLU A 666 5.87 11.38 56.56
CA GLU A 666 4.96 12.22 57.35
C GLU A 666 5.19 11.99 58.85
N SER A 667 5.33 13.08 59.59
CA SER A 667 5.52 13.04 61.03
C SER A 667 4.23 12.66 61.76
N ASP A 668 4.37 11.84 62.80
CA ASP A 668 3.31 11.42 63.71
C ASP A 668 3.51 12.06 65.09
N ASP A 669 2.48 12.64 65.67
CA ASP A 669 2.54 13.30 67.00
C ASP A 669 3.03 12.38 68.12
N ARG A 670 2.95 11.04 67.93
CA ARG A 670 3.43 10.04 68.89
C ARG A 670 4.92 9.75 68.78
N GLU A 671 5.64 10.32 67.80
CA GLU A 671 7.07 10.12 67.60
C GLU A 671 7.87 10.36 68.88
N GLY A 672 7.68 11.51 69.53
CA GLY A 672 8.39 11.84 70.78
C GLY A 672 8.12 10.81 71.90
N ILE A 673 6.88 10.34 72.02
CA ILE A 673 6.49 9.35 73.04
C ILE A 673 7.19 8.01 72.77
N VAL A 674 7.27 7.60 71.50
CA VAL A 674 7.96 6.36 71.12
C VAL A 674 9.47 6.52 71.27
N GLN A 675 10.05 7.67 70.92
CA GLN A 675 11.47 7.95 71.10
C GLN A 675 11.87 7.89 72.57
N ASP A 676 11.14 8.59 73.46
CA ASP A 676 11.35 8.53 74.91
C ASP A 676 11.28 7.09 75.43
N TYR A 677 10.31 6.32 74.93
CA TYR A 677 10.19 4.89 75.27
C TYR A 677 11.41 4.10 74.83
N LEU A 678 11.89 4.27 73.59
CA LEU A 678 13.03 3.56 73.01
C LEU A 678 14.34 3.91 73.72
N ASP A 679 14.50 5.17 74.10
CA ASP A 679 15.70 5.71 74.75
C ASP A 679 15.73 5.46 76.26
N ARG A 680 14.59 5.12 76.87
CA ARG A 680 14.52 4.80 78.30
C ARG A 680 15.39 3.59 78.64
N LEU A 681 16.36 3.80 79.54
CA LEU A 681 17.15 2.71 80.13
C LEU A 681 16.26 1.76 80.94
N LEU A 682 16.47 0.47 80.75
CA LEU A 682 15.71 -0.62 81.34
C LEU A 682 16.46 -1.21 82.55
N PRO A 683 15.77 -1.71 83.58
CA PRO A 683 16.38 -2.44 84.69
C PRO A 683 17.05 -3.74 84.24
N ASP A 684 18.09 -4.19 84.96
CA ASP A 684 18.80 -5.44 84.64
C ASP A 684 17.90 -6.69 84.61
N ASN A 685 16.81 -6.69 85.40
CA ASN A 685 15.83 -7.79 85.47
C ASN A 685 14.64 -7.63 84.50
N TRP A 686 14.68 -6.69 83.55
CA TRP A 686 13.57 -6.39 82.62
C TRP A 686 13.00 -7.63 81.89
N ALA A 687 13.87 -8.55 81.49
CA ALA A 687 13.48 -9.77 80.77
C ALA A 687 12.55 -10.69 81.60
N SER A 688 12.60 -10.60 82.94
CA SER A 688 11.78 -11.38 83.86
C SER A 688 10.48 -10.70 84.29
N MET A 689 10.33 -9.39 84.02
CA MET A 689 9.15 -8.61 84.42
C MET A 689 7.94 -8.95 83.55
N ASP A 690 6.75 -8.97 84.16
CA ASP A 690 5.49 -9.06 83.44
C ASP A 690 5.05 -7.71 82.85
N ILE A 691 3.95 -7.71 82.08
CA ILE A 691 3.45 -6.51 81.39
C ILE A 691 3.07 -5.39 82.39
N TYR A 692 2.55 -5.75 83.56
CA TYR A 692 2.12 -4.78 84.56
C TYR A 692 3.32 -4.07 85.19
N GLN A 693 4.34 -4.84 85.60
CA GLN A 693 5.59 -4.33 86.15
C GLN A 693 6.33 -3.43 85.14
N ARG A 694 6.39 -3.84 83.87
CA ARG A 694 6.99 -3.03 82.79
C ARG A 694 6.28 -1.68 82.61
N ARG A 695 4.94 -1.68 82.57
CA ARG A 695 4.13 -0.45 82.47
C ARG A 695 4.31 0.45 83.68
N ALA A 696 4.35 -0.11 84.89
CA ALA A 696 4.54 0.65 86.12
C ALA A 696 5.90 1.39 86.13
N PHE A 697 6.97 0.74 85.67
CA PHE A 697 8.29 1.35 85.53
C PHE A 697 8.32 2.47 84.48
N LEU A 698 7.71 2.24 83.32
CA LEU A 698 7.69 3.24 82.23
C LEU A 698 6.80 4.45 82.58
N GLY A 699 5.71 4.24 83.31
CA GLY A 699 4.76 5.29 83.72
C GLY A 699 5.18 6.09 84.97
N GLY A 700 6.35 5.79 85.56
CA GLY A 700 6.86 6.50 86.74
C GLY A 700 6.08 6.21 88.04
N GLY A 701 5.40 5.07 88.14
CA GLY A 701 4.59 4.72 89.30
C GLY A 701 5.43 4.45 90.55
N GLU A 702 5.27 5.30 91.57
CA GLU A 702 6.06 5.28 92.82
C GLU A 702 5.78 4.08 93.75
N PHE A 703 4.73 3.28 93.54
CA PHE A 703 4.31 2.27 94.52
C PHE A 703 5.03 0.91 94.42
N GLU A 704 5.50 0.49 93.23
CA GLU A 704 6.14 -0.82 93.01
C GLU A 704 7.57 -0.75 92.44
N THR A 705 8.07 0.45 92.12
CA THR A 705 9.37 0.63 91.43
C THR A 705 10.43 1.35 92.29
N VAL A 706 10.14 1.57 93.58
CA VAL A 706 11.05 2.23 94.53
C VAL A 706 12.38 1.49 94.57
N GLY A 707 13.44 2.14 94.09
CA GLY A 707 14.82 1.62 94.11
C GLY A 707 15.26 0.90 92.82
N VAL A 708 14.37 0.68 91.85
CA VAL A 708 14.73 0.06 90.56
C VAL A 708 15.20 1.14 89.59
N LYS A 709 16.49 1.14 89.23
CA LYS A 709 17.06 2.06 88.24
C LYS A 709 17.26 1.37 86.89
N GLY A 710 17.01 2.10 85.81
CA GLY A 710 17.34 1.68 84.46
C GLY A 710 18.84 1.81 84.20
N THR A 711 19.46 0.73 83.74
CA THR A 711 20.91 0.60 83.50
C THR A 711 21.22 0.01 82.12
N VAL A 712 20.28 -0.72 81.53
CA VAL A 712 20.43 -1.47 80.28
C VAL A 712 19.77 -0.72 79.13
N MET A 713 20.51 -0.52 78.05
CA MET A 713 19.97 0.07 76.82
C MET A 713 19.10 -0.95 76.07
N ARG A 714 17.98 -0.50 75.49
CA ARG A 714 17.18 -1.35 74.62
C ARG A 714 17.89 -1.57 73.28
N GLU A 715 18.24 -2.82 72.99
CA GLU A 715 18.86 -3.20 71.71
C GLU A 715 17.86 -3.78 70.69
N ARG A 716 16.70 -4.24 71.17
CA ARG A 716 15.65 -4.90 70.36
C ARG A 716 14.27 -4.42 70.78
N VAL A 717 13.40 -4.25 69.79
CA VAL A 717 12.00 -3.87 70.01
C VAL A 717 11.11 -4.48 68.93
N CYS A 718 9.86 -4.80 69.27
CA CYS A 718 8.81 -5.11 68.32
C CYS A 718 7.64 -4.13 68.44
N ILE A 719 6.82 -4.07 67.38
CA ILE A 719 5.64 -3.19 67.32
C ILE A 719 4.66 -3.47 68.46
N MET A 720 4.51 -4.74 68.85
CA MET A 720 3.63 -5.13 69.96
C MET A 720 4.14 -4.62 71.31
N GLU A 721 5.46 -4.55 71.52
CA GLU A 721 6.04 -3.93 72.72
C GLU A 721 5.68 -2.44 72.79
N ILE A 722 5.84 -1.70 71.69
CA ILE A 722 5.45 -0.27 71.65
C ILE A 722 3.94 -0.11 71.89
N TRP A 723 3.11 -0.93 71.25
CA TRP A 723 1.65 -0.86 71.46
C TRP A 723 1.22 -1.13 72.90
N VAL A 724 1.80 -2.16 73.51
CA VAL A 724 1.39 -2.61 74.85
C VAL A 724 2.07 -1.80 75.94
N GLU A 725 3.37 -1.59 75.85
CA GLU A 725 4.19 -0.97 76.90
C GLU A 725 4.19 0.55 76.79
N CYS A 726 4.45 1.10 75.60
CA CYS A 726 4.54 2.56 75.38
C CYS A 726 3.15 3.22 75.32
N PHE A 727 2.21 2.66 74.56
CA PHE A 727 0.87 3.24 74.42
C PHE A 727 -0.17 2.72 75.43
N GLY A 728 0.20 1.75 76.27
CA GLY A 728 -0.68 1.20 77.31
C GLY A 728 -1.92 0.47 76.77
N LYS A 729 -1.90 -0.01 75.52
CA LYS A 729 -3.06 -0.64 74.88
C LYS A 729 -3.08 -2.15 75.05
N GLU A 730 -4.27 -2.74 74.98
CA GLU A 730 -4.41 -4.20 75.08
C GLU A 730 -3.90 -4.91 73.82
N ARG A 731 -3.17 -6.03 74.01
CA ARG A 731 -2.52 -6.79 72.93
C ARG A 731 -3.48 -7.23 71.81
N GLN A 732 -4.71 -7.58 72.18
CA GLN A 732 -5.73 -8.10 71.27
C GLN A 732 -6.36 -7.01 70.38
N ASN A 733 -6.14 -5.74 70.71
CA ASN A 733 -6.71 -4.61 70.00
C ASN A 733 -5.81 -4.07 68.89
N LEU A 734 -4.56 -4.56 68.76
CA LEU A 734 -3.65 -4.12 67.71
C LEU A 734 -4.19 -4.55 66.34
N LYS A 735 -4.59 -3.59 65.51
CA LYS A 735 -4.98 -3.83 64.12
C LYS A 735 -3.77 -3.72 63.22
N LYS A 736 -3.93 -4.22 61.99
CA LYS A 736 -2.91 -4.11 60.95
C LYS A 736 -2.54 -2.65 60.64
N ALA A 737 -3.52 -1.73 60.70
CA ALA A 737 -3.29 -0.30 60.48
C ALA A 737 -2.37 0.31 61.54
N ASP A 738 -2.67 0.07 62.82
CA ASP A 738 -1.85 0.54 63.97
C ASP A 738 -0.41 0.03 63.86
N SER A 739 -0.24 -1.24 63.45
CA SER A 739 1.09 -1.82 63.27
C SER A 739 1.91 -1.12 62.19
N TYR A 740 1.27 -0.65 61.11
CA TYR A 740 1.97 0.10 60.06
C TYR A 740 2.31 1.52 60.50
N GLU A 741 1.44 2.17 61.27
CA GLU A 741 1.70 3.52 61.81
C GLU A 741 2.90 3.50 62.76
N ILE A 742 2.97 2.52 63.67
CA ILE A 742 4.11 2.35 64.58
C ILE A 742 5.40 2.02 63.82
N GLU A 743 5.31 1.19 62.77
CA GLU A 743 6.46 0.94 61.89
C GLU A 743 6.90 2.23 61.17
N GLY A 744 5.95 3.13 60.83
CA GLY A 744 6.21 4.46 60.29
C GLY A 744 7.01 5.33 61.24
N ILE A 745 6.52 5.46 62.48
CA ILE A 745 7.19 6.16 63.57
C ILE A 745 8.62 5.64 63.77
N LEU A 746 8.81 4.32 63.86
CA LEU A 746 10.14 3.71 64.03
C LEU A 746 11.09 4.04 62.88
N ASN A 747 10.61 3.99 61.64
CA ASN A 747 11.44 4.31 60.47
C ASN A 747 11.79 5.80 60.40
N LYS A 748 10.90 6.68 60.86
CA LYS A 748 11.12 8.14 60.89
C LYS A 748 12.10 8.55 61.99
N ILE A 749 12.01 7.95 63.19
CA ILE A 749 12.96 8.17 64.29
C ILE A 749 14.39 7.80 63.85
N GLY A 750 14.54 6.77 63.00
CA GLY A 750 15.86 6.31 62.54
C GLY A 750 16.61 5.51 63.60
N GLY A 751 17.82 5.02 63.28
CA GLY A 751 18.64 4.24 64.22
C GLY A 751 18.14 2.82 64.54
N TRP A 752 17.06 2.36 63.91
CA TRP A 752 16.51 1.00 64.06
C TRP A 752 16.36 0.32 62.70
N LYS A 753 16.77 -0.96 62.59
CA LYS A 753 16.59 -1.78 61.38
C LYS A 753 15.80 -3.03 61.65
N LYS A 754 15.06 -3.51 60.65
CA LYS A 754 14.42 -4.82 60.71
C LYS A 754 15.47 -5.90 60.94
N TYR A 755 15.18 -6.81 61.87
CA TYR A 755 16.04 -7.95 62.14
C TYR A 755 15.91 -8.97 61.01
N ASP A 756 16.93 -9.07 60.15
CA ASP A 756 16.89 -9.87 58.90
C ASP A 756 17.91 -11.03 58.80
N PRO A 757 17.95 -12.00 59.74
CA PRO A 757 18.66 -13.26 59.52
C PRO A 757 17.77 -14.41 59.02
N ASN A 758 16.45 -14.24 58.89
CA ASN A 758 15.49 -15.24 58.37
C ASN A 758 14.51 -14.58 57.39
N THR A 759 14.01 -15.32 56.38
CA THR A 759 13.13 -14.85 55.27
C THR A 759 11.85 -14.08 55.67
N THR A 760 11.49 -14.07 56.95
CA THR A 760 10.28 -13.40 57.45
C THR A 760 10.55 -12.22 58.39
N GLY A 761 11.80 -12.01 58.84
CA GLY A 761 12.16 -10.95 59.80
C GLY A 761 11.43 -11.00 61.15
N LYS A 762 10.88 -12.17 61.52
CA LYS A 762 10.11 -12.38 62.74
C LYS A 762 10.92 -13.19 63.76
N THR A 763 10.84 -12.80 65.02
CA THR A 763 11.39 -13.58 66.14
C THR A 763 10.36 -13.78 67.23
N LYS A 764 10.54 -14.81 68.05
CA LYS A 764 9.70 -15.01 69.23
C LYS A 764 10.16 -14.03 70.30
N VAL A 765 9.31 -13.06 70.62
CA VAL A 765 9.52 -12.09 71.69
C VAL A 765 8.78 -12.59 72.94
N PRO A 766 9.44 -12.70 74.11
CA PRO A 766 8.78 -13.05 75.37
C PRO A 766 7.56 -12.16 75.61
N LEU A 767 6.49 -12.71 76.21
CA LEU A 767 5.19 -12.04 76.45
C LEU A 767 4.35 -11.69 75.20
N TYR A 768 4.97 -11.53 74.02
CA TYR A 768 4.33 -11.01 72.81
C TYR A 768 4.23 -12.04 71.66
N GLY A 769 4.84 -13.21 71.80
CA GLY A 769 4.80 -14.27 70.78
C GLY A 769 5.69 -13.95 69.58
N VAL A 770 5.35 -14.50 68.41
CA VAL A 770 6.16 -14.29 67.19
C VAL A 770 5.82 -12.93 66.57
N GLN A 771 6.76 -11.99 66.65
CA GLN A 771 6.59 -10.61 66.21
C GLN A 771 7.67 -10.21 65.22
N LYS A 772 7.38 -9.17 64.43
CA LYS A 772 8.39 -8.49 63.60
C LYS A 772 9.27 -7.66 64.51
N THR A 773 10.58 -7.89 64.47
CA THR A 773 11.53 -7.31 65.43
C THR A 773 12.47 -6.35 64.73
N PHE A 774 12.83 -5.28 65.43
CA PHE A 774 13.76 -4.25 65.02
C PHE A 774 14.94 -4.28 65.99
N VAL A 775 16.15 -4.14 65.47
CA VAL A 775 17.41 -4.01 66.24
C VAL A 775 17.93 -2.60 66.11
N ARG A 776 18.49 -2.08 67.19
CA ARG A 776 19.21 -0.81 67.17
C ARG A 776 20.42 -0.95 66.25
N MET A 777 20.68 0.05 65.41
CA MET A 777 21.91 0.15 64.65
C MET A 777 22.99 0.70 65.59
N ASP A 778 24.17 0.08 65.63
CA ASP A 778 25.31 0.65 66.34
C ASP A 778 25.68 1.97 65.65
N GLU A 779 25.42 3.10 66.32
CA GLU A 779 25.99 4.37 65.92
C GLU A 779 27.51 4.25 66.04
N LYS A 780 28.22 4.27 64.92
CA LYS A 780 29.57 4.84 64.97
C LYS A 780 29.35 6.32 65.27
N PRO A 781 29.96 6.87 66.33
CA PRO A 781 29.79 8.27 66.65
C PRO A 781 30.26 9.09 65.46
N GLU A 782 29.38 9.96 64.94
CA GLU A 782 29.78 11.02 64.02
C GLU A 782 30.87 11.84 64.71
N GLU A 783 32.05 11.89 64.11
CA GLU A 783 33.07 12.87 64.48
C GLU A 783 32.45 14.26 64.25
N THR A 784 32.14 14.94 65.34
CA THR A 784 31.82 16.37 65.36
C THR A 784 32.90 17.13 64.59
N ARG A 785 32.52 17.82 63.52
CA ARG A 785 33.28 18.92 62.92
C ARG A 785 32.38 20.11 62.66
#